data_AF-A0A3E2NY70-F1
#
_entry.id   AF-A0A3E2NY70-F1
#
_cell.length_a   1.000
_cell.length_b   1.000
_cell.length_c   1.000
_cell.angle_alpha   90.00
_cell.angle_beta   90.00
_cell.angle_gamma   90.00
#
_symmetry.space_group_name_H-M   'P 1'
#
loop_
_entity.id
_entity.type
_entity.pdbx_description
1 polymer ?
#
loop_
_entity_poly.entity_id
_entity_poly.type
_entity_poly.pdbx_seq_one_letter_code
_entity_poly.pdbx_strand_id
1 'polypeptide(L)'
;MGKLYTACLSAFLILCCVAPAIAQKQTVDAAGKQELDRIAIQANQAYTTGRQKALSLAASKGWPLIAYTKGGNVKVLQGVNKLGFPVYLVTHNNTIAAATTGTNLVQPGGALGLNLSGSSAAVNNKLAIWDGGSVYTAHQEFAGKTITIKDGAAVLDHSTHVAGTMIAKGVYGPAKGMAFNTPVLNSWDFNNDVSEMGTAAKDLLLSNHSYGDVAGWDYNSGQNRWEWYGLPGDTVDYNFGFYDARVQSFDQVAYNAPYYLIVESAGNSRGSTGPAVGDTYYGFATRTNPALINKGPRPAGISNNDGFDAISTTGNAKNILTVGSIAPLPNGPVNRTDLVTSYFSSWGPTDDGRIKPDLVGDGENVVSTGVTSPTTYLTLSGTSMSAPNVTGSLYLLQEYYAQKNSNSFMRAATLKGLACHTAFDGGNIGPDYKYGWGLLNMRAAAQAITDNGTKSLISERTLTQGQTQTLSVTASGIGPLAVTISWTDPAGTPTADGIINSRTPKLVNDLDIRISDGNTTYNAWVLNPNNPGAAATTGDNIRDNVEQVYIANATPGKTYTVTVSHKGTLLSGSQAYSLIATGIGGAAYCASAPSSNADSRINNFTLSNVNNTPAPGCTSYSLLTTPPMLLEQGKTYPFSITLGTCGNNFAKAAKIFADWNGNGTFDADELIATTPVITATGEYTGTITVPLSVIPGNSGLLRVVLTETSDPTAITACGSYAKGETQDYLVQFVKPTTDAGVTVIVNAADGSSCAGSTSPVIRLKNYGSANISNIPVTVTVTSPNNTTVVFNEVYTGTITPLDEVEFVLAGKFNTLAGANYNIAAETHLNGDPITGNDKATGTIAISLPPALGALSAYLCSNTGNYLLNGTGDGQILWYKSPADALPVAFGPIATVPGTAGNGTFYAGLNDFSGTVGPATKNVFSAGGYNQFSPSVSVYTNVPVVLQTARMYFGNSGKLTITATNSSGQAVSTVVVNAAATRGTPGPGAQTNDPADQGIVVPLNLTLPTAGTYTISLAYDANVTVYRNNGGVTGYPFKIGGIFSILGNDALSPTNTNDSTYYKGFYYYFYDLKVKSLGCPSAARLPTVVNKPVITQNGFDLVSNFTDGNQWFLDGKAIEGATGKTFTPVQSGSYYVEVAFNGGCTSRSDEYRYALVAKNPDTSTDIGLTLFPVPAINNLNVVFVAKEAGTAKVEIITTSGQPVYTQSQSISAGNFSTSINTSRQLPGTYVLKVTLGNKVYSKKVIIVK
;
A
#
# COMPACT_ATOMS: atom_id res chain seq x y z
N MET A 1 88.34 -21.99 -10.55
CA MET A 1 87.45 -22.74 -9.63
C MET A 1 87.03 -21.80 -8.51
N GLY A 2 85.76 -21.85 -8.07
CA GLY A 2 85.33 -21.36 -6.75
C GLY A 2 85.18 -19.84 -6.52
N LYS A 3 84.00 -19.46 -6.01
CA LYS A 3 83.67 -18.25 -5.22
C LYS A 3 83.91 -16.85 -5.82
N LEU A 4 82.83 -16.08 -5.94
CA LEU A 4 82.70 -14.68 -5.46
C LEU A 4 81.23 -14.24 -5.58
N TYR A 5 80.44 -14.38 -4.50
CA TYR A 5 79.00 -14.07 -4.47
C TYR A 5 78.52 -13.63 -3.07
N THR A 6 78.82 -12.38 -2.67
CA THR A 6 78.14 -11.66 -1.57
C THR A 6 78.63 -10.20 -1.52
N ALA A 7 77.90 -9.23 -2.11
CA ALA A 7 78.11 -7.78 -1.89
C ALA A 7 77.03 -6.84 -2.49
N CYS A 8 76.42 -7.16 -3.64
CA CYS A 8 75.78 -6.13 -4.49
C CYS A 8 74.24 -6.17 -4.63
N LEU A 9 73.50 -6.96 -3.82
CA LEU A 9 72.04 -7.14 -4.01
C LEU A 9 71.16 -6.45 -2.95
N SER A 10 71.66 -5.41 -2.29
CA SER A 10 70.98 -4.73 -1.16
C SER A 10 70.30 -3.41 -1.51
N ALA A 11 70.33 -2.97 -2.78
CA ALA A 11 69.84 -1.65 -3.21
C ALA A 11 68.67 -1.67 -4.20
N PHE A 12 68.23 -2.85 -4.65
CA PHE A 12 67.22 -2.99 -5.73
C PHE A 12 65.86 -3.53 -5.24
N LEU A 13 65.57 -3.40 -3.95
CA LEU A 13 64.41 -4.02 -3.28
C LEU A 13 63.55 -2.99 -2.50
N ILE A 14 63.63 -1.71 -2.89
CA ILE A 14 62.85 -0.58 -2.32
C ILE A 14 62.20 0.27 -3.43
N LEU A 15 61.91 -0.34 -4.58
CA LEU A 15 60.89 0.13 -5.53
C LEU A 15 59.92 -1.03 -5.78
N CYS A 16 58.65 -0.71 -6.06
CA CYS A 16 57.53 -1.66 -6.18
C CYS A 16 57.03 -2.31 -4.86
N CYS A 17 56.93 -1.53 -3.78
CA CYS A 17 55.77 -1.68 -2.90
C CYS A 17 54.52 -1.21 -3.65
N VAL A 18 54.03 -2.08 -4.55
CA VAL A 18 52.71 -1.95 -5.17
C VAL A 18 51.71 -1.83 -4.02
N ALA A 19 50.97 -0.72 -3.96
CA ALA A 19 49.87 -0.62 -3.01
C ALA A 19 48.95 -1.83 -3.28
N PRO A 20 48.57 -2.62 -2.26
CA PRO A 20 47.49 -3.55 -2.47
C PRO A 20 46.29 -2.69 -2.88
N ALA A 21 45.88 -2.82 -4.15
CA ALA A 21 44.56 -2.39 -4.53
C ALA A 21 43.64 -3.11 -3.54
N ILE A 22 42.99 -2.34 -2.67
CA ILE A 22 41.91 -2.86 -1.83
C ILE A 22 40.77 -3.08 -2.81
N ALA A 23 40.88 -4.17 -3.57
CA ALA A 23 39.87 -4.66 -4.47
C ALA A 23 38.62 -4.75 -3.62
N GLN A 24 37.68 -3.84 -3.92
CA GLN A 24 36.52 -3.52 -3.11
C GLN A 24 35.91 -4.84 -2.65
N LYS A 25 36.13 -5.21 -1.38
CA LYS A 25 35.98 -6.59 -0.92
C LYS A 25 34.56 -7.00 -1.27
N GLN A 26 34.43 -7.87 -2.28
CA GLN A 26 33.14 -8.23 -2.84
C GLN A 26 32.32 -8.77 -1.68
N THR A 27 31.32 -8.00 -1.25
CA THR A 27 30.48 -8.34 -0.09
C THR A 27 29.76 -9.66 -0.35
N VAL A 28 29.62 -9.98 -1.63
CA VAL A 28 29.13 -11.22 -2.20
C VAL A 28 29.96 -11.48 -3.47
N ASP A 29 30.47 -12.70 -3.65
CA ASP A 29 31.24 -13.11 -4.85
C ASP A 29 30.34 -13.39 -6.07
N ALA A 30 30.89 -13.88 -7.18
CA ALA A 30 30.12 -14.14 -8.40
C ALA A 30 29.03 -15.24 -8.24
N ALA A 31 29.28 -16.27 -7.44
CA ALA A 31 28.29 -17.33 -7.17
C ALA A 31 27.25 -16.84 -6.15
N GLY A 32 27.68 -16.09 -5.13
CA GLY A 32 26.78 -15.40 -4.22
C GLY A 32 25.94 -14.32 -4.93
N LYS A 33 26.47 -13.68 -5.99
CA LYS A 33 25.71 -12.73 -6.81
C LYS A 33 24.68 -13.47 -7.63
N GLN A 34 25.04 -14.58 -8.27
CA GLN A 34 24.04 -15.49 -8.86
C GLN A 34 23.00 -15.94 -7.83
N GLU A 35 23.38 -16.16 -6.57
CA GLU A 35 22.46 -16.52 -5.49
C GLU A 35 21.57 -15.35 -5.05
N LEU A 36 22.07 -14.11 -5.01
CA LEU A 36 21.26 -12.91 -4.78
C LEU A 36 20.32 -12.61 -5.96
N ASP A 37 20.80 -12.79 -7.19
CA ASP A 37 19.99 -12.67 -8.41
C ASP A 37 18.92 -13.79 -8.42
N ARG A 38 19.26 -15.02 -8.00
CA ARG A 38 18.33 -16.14 -7.80
C ARG A 38 17.33 -15.88 -6.67
N ILE A 39 17.75 -15.27 -5.57
CA ILE A 39 16.88 -14.86 -4.46
C ILE A 39 15.98 -13.70 -4.89
N ALA A 40 16.46 -12.75 -5.71
CA ALA A 40 15.63 -11.68 -6.28
C ALA A 40 14.60 -12.25 -7.26
N ILE A 41 14.99 -13.19 -8.12
CA ILE A 41 14.09 -13.94 -9.01
C ILE A 41 13.08 -14.74 -8.18
N GLN A 42 13.49 -15.45 -7.13
CA GLN A 42 12.60 -16.25 -6.28
C GLN A 42 11.71 -15.39 -5.36
N ALA A 43 12.17 -14.23 -4.91
CA ALA A 43 11.36 -13.27 -4.16
C ALA A 43 10.35 -12.56 -5.08
N ASN A 44 10.75 -12.21 -6.30
CA ASN A 44 9.84 -11.73 -7.34
C ASN A 44 8.81 -12.81 -7.70
N GLN A 45 9.23 -14.07 -7.90
CA GLN A 45 8.32 -15.20 -8.11
C GLN A 45 7.40 -15.42 -6.91
N ALA A 46 7.89 -15.39 -5.67
CA ALA A 46 7.07 -15.56 -4.47
C ALA A 46 6.10 -14.39 -4.22
N TYR A 47 6.50 -13.17 -4.54
CA TYR A 47 5.61 -12.00 -4.57
C TYR A 47 4.58 -12.15 -5.69
N THR A 48 5.01 -12.53 -6.90
CA THR A 48 4.13 -12.74 -8.07
C THR A 48 3.13 -13.83 -7.78
N THR A 49 3.55 -15.05 -7.41
CA THR A 49 2.66 -16.13 -6.96
C THR A 49 1.81 -15.70 -5.77
N GLY A 50 2.32 -14.92 -4.81
CA GLY A 50 1.55 -14.41 -3.68
C GLY A 50 0.40 -13.48 -4.13
N ARG A 51 0.74 -12.42 -4.87
CA ARG A 51 -0.13 -11.48 -5.60
C ARG A 51 -1.19 -12.24 -6.38
N GLN A 52 -0.70 -13.07 -7.29
CA GLN A 52 -1.42 -13.99 -8.14
C GLN A 52 -1.94 -15.24 -7.42
N LYS A 53 -2.14 -15.21 -6.10
CA LYS A 53 -2.94 -16.17 -5.34
C LYS A 53 -4.20 -15.51 -4.78
N ALA A 54 -4.32 -14.19 -4.90
CA ALA A 54 -5.37 -13.42 -4.23
C ALA A 54 -6.59 -13.12 -5.12
N LEU A 55 -6.55 -13.50 -6.39
CA LEU A 55 -7.22 -12.84 -7.49
C LEU A 55 -7.92 -13.76 -8.57
N SER A 56 -8.70 -14.85 -8.38
CA SER A 56 -9.30 -15.64 -7.29
C SER A 56 -10.17 -14.99 -6.26
N LEU A 57 -9.58 -14.80 -5.10
CA LEU A 57 -10.31 -14.69 -3.87
C LEU A 57 -10.98 -13.31 -3.82
N ALA A 58 -10.48 -12.33 -4.57
CA ALA A 58 -11.24 -11.18 -5.03
C ALA A 58 -12.59 -11.55 -5.67
N ALA A 59 -12.67 -12.02 -6.92
CA ALA A 59 -13.95 -12.20 -7.60
C ALA A 59 -14.82 -13.33 -7.02
N SER A 60 -14.21 -14.34 -6.37
CA SER A 60 -14.96 -15.41 -5.69
C SER A 60 -15.42 -15.07 -4.26
N LYS A 61 -14.96 -13.97 -3.65
CA LYS A 61 -15.41 -13.48 -2.32
C LYS A 61 -15.99 -12.05 -2.35
N GLY A 62 -15.90 -11.35 -3.48
CA GLY A 62 -16.29 -9.95 -3.68
C GLY A 62 -15.18 -8.93 -3.40
N TRP A 63 -13.92 -9.32 -3.20
CA TRP A 63 -12.87 -8.34 -2.91
C TRP A 63 -12.39 -7.61 -4.20
N PRO A 64 -12.09 -6.30 -4.18
CA PRO A 64 -11.67 -5.54 -5.35
C PRO A 64 -10.20 -5.71 -5.76
N LEU A 65 -9.87 -5.51 -7.03
CA LEU A 65 -8.48 -5.55 -7.51
C LEU A 65 -7.70 -4.30 -7.10
N ILE A 66 -8.41 -3.17 -7.21
CA ILE A 66 -8.06 -1.78 -6.92
C ILE A 66 -9.35 -1.18 -6.33
N ALA A 67 -9.30 -0.66 -5.11
CA ALA A 67 -10.41 0.10 -4.52
C ALA A 67 -9.96 1.12 -3.48
N TYR A 68 -10.48 2.33 -3.62
CA TYR A 68 -10.31 3.43 -2.69
C TYR A 68 -11.03 3.13 -1.35
N THR A 69 -10.35 3.27 -0.22
CA THR A 69 -11.03 3.28 1.10
C THR A 69 -11.85 4.56 1.28
N LYS A 70 -12.66 4.67 2.35
CA LYS A 70 -13.31 5.96 2.71
C LYS A 70 -12.30 7.10 2.91
N GLY A 71 -11.05 6.75 3.20
CA GLY A 71 -9.92 7.64 3.27
C GLY A 71 -8.97 7.51 2.07
N GLY A 72 -9.49 7.34 0.86
CA GLY A 72 -8.73 7.39 -0.40
C GLY A 72 -7.88 6.17 -0.75
N ASN A 73 -7.18 5.58 0.23
CA ASN A 73 -6.20 4.49 0.06
C ASN A 73 -6.61 3.43 -0.99
N VAL A 74 -5.85 3.25 -2.07
CA VAL A 74 -6.15 2.19 -3.06
C VAL A 74 -5.70 0.84 -2.54
N LYS A 75 -6.66 0.05 -2.07
CA LYS A 75 -6.53 -1.40 -1.94
C LYS A 75 -6.26 -2.07 -3.28
N VAL A 76 -4.97 -2.11 -3.63
CA VAL A 76 -4.42 -3.04 -4.60
C VAL A 76 -4.34 -4.40 -3.92
N LEU A 77 -4.90 -5.44 -4.52
CA LEU A 77 -4.81 -6.78 -3.95
C LEU A 77 -3.44 -7.39 -4.34
N GLN A 78 -2.64 -7.73 -3.32
CA GLN A 78 -1.17 -7.83 -3.41
C GLN A 78 -0.61 -9.16 -2.92
N GLY A 79 -1.42 -9.93 -2.21
CA GLY A 79 -1.28 -11.36 -2.08
C GLY A 79 -2.35 -11.94 -1.17
N VAL A 80 -2.15 -13.16 -0.72
CA VAL A 80 -2.99 -13.83 0.28
C VAL A 80 -2.09 -14.67 1.18
N ASN A 81 -2.25 -14.48 2.48
CA ASN A 81 -1.31 -15.02 3.46
C ASN A 81 -1.40 -16.56 3.54
N LYS A 82 -0.60 -17.16 4.42
CA LYS A 82 -0.64 -18.61 4.68
C LYS A 82 -2.00 -19.10 5.21
N LEU A 83 -2.91 -18.18 5.54
CA LEU A 83 -4.28 -18.42 5.97
C LEU A 83 -5.32 -17.90 4.96
N GLY A 84 -5.00 -17.77 3.67
CA GLY A 84 -5.95 -17.51 2.58
C GLY A 84 -6.80 -16.23 2.66
N PHE A 85 -6.47 -15.31 3.56
CA PHE A 85 -7.09 -13.99 3.65
C PHE A 85 -6.34 -12.98 2.78
N PRO A 86 -7.03 -11.97 2.21
CA PRO A 86 -6.42 -11.06 1.25
C PRO A 86 -5.39 -10.20 1.95
N VAL A 87 -4.13 -10.40 1.59
CA VAL A 87 -3.09 -9.38 1.75
C VAL A 87 -3.34 -8.34 0.66
N TYR A 88 -4.35 -7.52 0.92
CA TYR A 88 -4.28 -6.15 0.46
C TYR A 88 -3.04 -5.53 1.06
N LEU A 89 -2.05 -5.19 0.23
CA LEU A 89 -1.45 -3.89 0.44
C LEU A 89 -2.51 -2.91 -0.08
N VAL A 90 -3.44 -2.58 0.83
CA VAL A 90 -3.96 -1.21 0.89
C VAL A 90 -2.77 -0.34 0.57
N THR A 91 -2.73 0.36 -0.56
CA THR A 91 -1.83 1.49 -0.64
C THR A 91 -2.49 2.47 0.32
N HIS A 92 -2.07 2.52 1.58
CA HIS A 92 -0.79 3.17 1.86
C HIS A 92 -0.76 4.37 0.90
N ASN A 93 -1.65 5.35 1.06
CA ASN A 93 -1.91 6.31 -0.04
C ASN A 93 -0.65 6.97 -0.55
N ASN A 94 0.28 7.19 0.37
CA ASN A 94 1.60 7.70 0.07
C ASN A 94 2.38 6.76 -0.89
N THR A 95 2.07 5.47 -0.91
CA THR A 95 2.49 4.52 -1.95
C THR A 95 1.57 4.42 -3.18
N ILE A 96 0.35 4.98 -3.22
CA ILE A 96 -0.23 5.35 -4.54
C ILE A 96 0.58 6.50 -5.07
N ALA A 97 0.80 7.54 -4.28
CA ALA A 97 1.56 8.69 -4.71
C ALA A 97 2.96 8.29 -5.21
N ALA A 98 3.60 7.31 -4.54
CA ALA A 98 4.82 6.66 -5.01
C ALA A 98 4.65 5.73 -6.23
N ALA A 99 3.47 5.18 -6.52
CA ALA A 99 3.20 4.40 -7.74
C ALA A 99 2.84 5.31 -8.94
N THR A 100 1.94 6.28 -8.72
CA THR A 100 1.59 7.39 -9.61
C THR A 100 2.84 8.08 -10.14
N THR A 101 3.78 8.44 -9.24
CA THR A 101 5.06 9.06 -9.62
C THR A 101 6.21 8.07 -9.89
N GLY A 102 5.99 6.77 -9.71
CA GLY A 102 6.99 5.71 -9.92
C GLY A 102 8.09 5.58 -8.85
N THR A 103 8.07 6.39 -7.78
CA THR A 103 8.98 6.31 -6.62
C THR A 103 9.05 4.92 -5.98
N ASN A 104 7.95 4.15 -6.00
CA ASN A 104 7.92 2.76 -5.52
C ASN A 104 8.85 1.82 -6.33
N LEU A 105 9.23 2.19 -7.56
CA LEU A 105 10.13 1.43 -8.44
C LEU A 105 11.60 1.62 -8.07
N VAL A 106 11.95 2.72 -7.40
CA VAL A 106 13.31 3.01 -6.93
C VAL A 106 13.54 2.66 -5.46
N GLN A 107 12.47 2.57 -4.66
CA GLN A 107 12.49 2.10 -3.27
C GLN A 107 12.95 0.64 -3.13
N PRO A 108 13.27 0.14 -1.91
CA PRO A 108 13.68 -1.25 -1.72
C PRO A 108 12.63 -2.27 -2.15
N GLY A 109 13.06 -3.26 -2.93
CA GLY A 109 12.18 -4.21 -3.62
C GLY A 109 11.50 -3.65 -4.88
N GLY A 110 11.74 -2.39 -5.25
CA GLY A 110 11.23 -1.77 -6.47
C GLY A 110 11.91 -2.30 -7.73
N ALA A 111 11.20 -2.23 -8.86
CA ALA A 111 11.58 -2.89 -10.12
C ALA A 111 12.86 -2.36 -10.79
N LEU A 112 13.47 -1.27 -10.31
CA LEU A 112 14.80 -0.81 -10.75
C LEU A 112 15.95 -1.26 -9.83
N GLY A 113 15.66 -1.93 -8.71
CA GLY A 113 16.67 -2.49 -7.81
C GLY A 113 17.56 -1.47 -7.09
N LEU A 114 17.21 -0.18 -7.11
CA LEU A 114 18.06 0.90 -6.59
C LEU A 114 18.05 1.01 -5.05
N ASN A 115 17.00 0.52 -4.40
CA ASN A 115 16.84 0.47 -2.94
C ASN A 115 16.95 1.85 -2.22
N LEU A 116 16.54 2.92 -2.89
CA LEU A 116 16.60 4.31 -2.38
C LEU A 116 15.58 4.53 -1.25
N SER A 117 15.96 5.26 -0.20
CA SER A 117 15.05 5.51 0.93
C SER A 117 15.33 6.80 1.73
N GLY A 118 16.30 7.62 1.32
CA GLY A 118 16.73 8.84 2.02
C GLY A 118 17.66 8.57 3.21
N SER A 119 18.17 7.34 3.35
CA SER A 119 19.00 6.90 4.47
C SER A 119 20.50 7.16 4.28
N SER A 120 20.95 7.54 3.09
CA SER A 120 22.37 7.77 2.83
C SER A 120 22.91 8.98 3.59
N ALA A 121 24.16 8.88 4.05
CA ALA A 121 24.83 9.95 4.77
C ALA A 121 25.03 11.23 3.93
N ALA A 122 24.98 11.12 2.60
CA ALA A 122 25.11 12.25 1.68
C ALA A 122 23.92 13.23 1.80
N VAL A 123 22.67 12.72 1.81
CA VAL A 123 21.46 13.56 1.86
C VAL A 123 21.04 13.92 3.29
N ASN A 124 21.58 13.25 4.32
CA ASN A 124 21.20 13.46 5.71
C ASN A 124 21.15 14.95 6.13
N ASN A 125 20.05 15.36 6.77
CA ASN A 125 19.77 16.73 7.22
C ASN A 125 19.67 17.77 6.08
N LYS A 126 19.30 17.38 4.86
CA LYS A 126 19.16 18.27 3.69
C LYS A 126 17.71 18.46 3.19
N LEU A 127 16.73 18.06 4.01
CA LEU A 127 15.29 18.19 3.74
C LEU A 127 14.62 19.11 4.77
N ALA A 128 13.68 19.93 4.29
CA ALA A 128 12.90 20.86 5.11
C ALA A 128 11.40 20.89 4.74
N ILE A 129 10.59 21.44 5.64
CA ILE A 129 9.18 21.77 5.44
C ILE A 129 8.91 23.17 6.03
N TRP A 130 8.16 24.00 5.28
CA TRP A 130 7.42 25.16 5.77
C TRP A 130 5.92 24.89 5.56
N ASP A 131 5.11 25.07 6.61
CA ASP A 131 3.68 24.70 6.63
C ASP A 131 2.92 25.53 7.68
N GLY A 132 1.62 25.34 7.89
CA GLY A 132 0.83 26.14 8.84
C GLY A 132 1.16 25.97 10.34
N GLY A 133 2.08 25.07 10.71
CA GLY A 133 2.43 24.81 12.10
C GLY A 133 3.36 23.62 12.33
N SER A 134 3.46 23.18 13.58
CA SER A 134 4.38 22.12 14.02
C SER A 134 3.91 20.72 13.62
N VAL A 135 4.89 19.87 13.26
CA VAL A 135 4.71 18.42 13.07
C VAL A 135 4.54 17.72 14.43
N TYR A 136 3.56 16.82 14.54
CA TYR A 136 3.36 15.98 15.73
C TYR A 136 4.45 14.90 15.86
N THR A 137 5.58 15.28 16.45
CA THR A 137 6.81 14.46 16.54
C THR A 137 6.64 13.13 17.30
N ALA A 138 5.62 13.02 18.16
CA ALA A 138 5.32 11.82 18.94
C ALA A 138 4.59 10.72 18.14
N HIS A 139 4.25 10.95 16.87
CA HIS A 139 3.61 9.95 16.03
C HIS A 139 4.54 8.76 15.73
N GLN A 140 4.00 7.54 15.75
CA GLN A 140 4.78 6.29 15.63
C GLN A 140 5.58 6.19 14.32
N GLU A 141 5.13 6.85 13.25
CA GLU A 141 5.85 6.90 11.98
C GLU A 141 7.15 7.72 12.03
N PHE A 142 7.33 8.56 13.05
CA PHE A 142 8.54 9.32 13.30
C PHE A 142 9.44 8.68 14.38
N ALA A 143 9.06 7.50 14.91
CA ALA A 143 9.83 6.79 15.93
C ALA A 143 11.24 6.39 15.44
N GLY A 144 12.25 7.04 16.01
CA GLY A 144 13.66 6.90 15.65
C GLY A 144 14.16 7.92 14.62
N LYS A 145 13.39 8.98 14.33
CA LYS A 145 13.78 10.13 13.50
C LYS A 145 13.94 11.39 14.35
N THR A 146 14.69 12.37 13.84
CA THR A 146 14.79 13.71 14.41
C THR A 146 13.95 14.68 13.59
N ILE A 147 12.81 15.09 14.15
CA ILE A 147 12.01 16.19 13.59
C ILE A 147 12.45 17.46 14.33
N THR A 148 13.26 18.28 13.68
CA THR A 148 13.78 19.53 14.24
C THR A 148 12.75 20.63 14.01
N ILE A 149 11.79 20.76 14.93
CA ILE A 149 10.93 21.94 15.03
C ILE A 149 11.82 23.16 15.33
N LYS A 150 11.63 24.25 14.57
CA LYS A 150 12.45 25.46 14.65
C LYS A 150 11.76 26.57 15.45
N ASP A 151 10.44 26.66 15.30
CA ASP A 151 9.63 27.78 15.79
C ASP A 151 8.61 27.31 16.83
N GLY A 152 7.99 28.24 17.55
CA GLY A 152 7.07 27.95 18.67
C GLY A 152 5.66 27.51 18.27
N ALA A 153 5.45 27.04 17.03
CA ALA A 153 4.15 26.88 16.42
C ALA A 153 3.28 25.78 17.05
N ALA A 154 1.96 25.96 17.02
CA ALA A 154 1.01 24.92 17.44
C ALA A 154 1.06 23.70 16.50
N VAL A 155 0.80 22.51 17.05
CA VAL A 155 0.78 21.26 16.27
C VAL A 155 -0.49 21.17 15.42
N LEU A 156 -0.36 20.87 14.13
CA LEU A 156 -1.48 20.76 13.18
C LEU A 156 -1.50 19.43 12.41
N ASP A 157 -2.69 18.95 12.08
CA ASP A 157 -2.90 17.79 11.19
C ASP A 157 -2.31 18.01 9.80
N HIS A 158 -2.44 19.21 9.23
CA HIS A 158 -1.92 19.51 7.89
C HIS A 158 -0.40 19.32 7.81
N SER A 159 0.34 20.02 8.66
CA SER A 159 1.81 19.99 8.71
C SER A 159 2.34 18.59 9.07
N THR A 160 1.65 17.92 9.99
CA THR A 160 1.94 16.51 10.34
C THR A 160 1.71 15.59 9.15
N HIS A 161 0.62 15.76 8.40
CA HIS A 161 0.29 14.96 7.23
C HIS A 161 1.32 15.15 6.12
N VAL A 162 1.67 16.39 5.78
CA VAL A 162 2.68 16.77 4.76
C VAL A 162 4.06 16.21 5.11
N ALA A 163 4.51 16.33 6.36
CA ALA A 163 5.78 15.75 6.81
C ALA A 163 5.79 14.21 6.70
N GLY A 164 4.68 13.55 7.07
CA GLY A 164 4.53 12.11 6.86
C GLY A 164 4.56 11.72 5.37
N THR A 165 3.94 12.52 4.49
CA THR A 165 3.94 12.27 3.04
C THR A 165 5.36 12.20 2.48
N MET A 166 6.28 13.05 2.98
CA MET A 166 7.69 12.94 2.62
C MET A 166 8.41 11.76 3.30
N ILE A 167 8.32 11.61 4.63
CA ILE A 167 9.30 10.84 5.41
C ILE A 167 8.75 9.82 6.44
N ALA A 168 7.44 9.58 6.55
CA ALA A 168 6.93 8.60 7.52
C ALA A 168 7.48 7.18 7.25
N LYS A 169 7.80 6.44 8.32
CA LYS A 169 8.59 5.19 8.25
C LYS A 169 7.89 4.01 7.57
N GLY A 170 6.55 4.01 7.52
CA GLY A 170 5.73 2.91 7.05
C GLY A 170 5.35 1.89 8.13
N VAL A 171 5.20 2.32 9.39
CA VAL A 171 4.81 1.47 10.53
C VAL A 171 3.42 0.87 10.34
N TYR A 172 2.43 1.67 9.92
CA TYR A 172 1.12 1.15 9.50
C TYR A 172 1.15 0.65 8.04
N GLY A 173 2.09 1.14 7.23
CA GLY A 173 2.02 1.05 5.78
C GLY A 173 1.48 2.35 5.20
N PRO A 174 0.18 2.69 5.37
CA PRO A 174 -0.35 4.05 5.48
C PRO A 174 0.40 5.18 4.77
N ALA A 175 0.90 6.03 5.65
CA ALA A 175 1.77 7.15 5.43
C ALA A 175 3.16 6.84 4.83
N LYS A 176 3.55 5.61 4.43
CA LYS A 176 4.97 5.30 4.13
C LYS A 176 5.56 6.29 3.12
N GLY A 177 6.49 7.10 3.61
CA GLY A 177 7.18 8.20 2.94
C GLY A 177 7.74 7.81 1.58
N MET A 178 7.82 8.80 0.70
CA MET A 178 8.69 8.73 -0.46
C MET A 178 10.13 8.41 -0.01
N ALA A 179 10.65 9.18 0.94
CA ALA A 179 11.96 9.00 1.55
C ALA A 179 11.81 8.49 3.00
N PHE A 180 11.13 7.34 3.14
CA PHE A 180 10.70 6.75 4.42
C PHE A 180 11.81 6.42 5.44
N ASN A 181 13.09 6.36 5.05
CA ASN A 181 14.21 6.21 5.98
C ASN A 181 15.00 7.51 6.22
N THR A 182 14.55 8.65 5.69
CA THR A 182 15.16 9.96 6.00
C THR A 182 15.22 10.16 7.52
N PRO A 183 16.42 10.35 8.11
CA PRO A 183 16.58 10.34 9.56
C PRO A 183 16.30 11.70 10.21
N VAL A 184 16.44 12.81 9.46
CA VAL A 184 16.26 14.18 9.95
C VAL A 184 15.38 14.99 8.98
N LEU A 185 14.39 15.69 9.52
CA LEU A 185 13.61 16.72 8.84
C LEU A 185 13.68 18.00 9.66
N ASN A 186 13.92 19.15 9.01
CA ASN A 186 13.79 20.46 9.63
C ASN A 186 12.39 21.00 9.35
N SER A 187 11.71 21.55 10.36
CA SER A 187 10.32 21.99 10.25
C SER A 187 10.18 23.40 10.79
N TRP A 188 9.66 24.27 9.93
CA TRP A 188 9.25 25.63 10.24
C TRP A 188 7.74 25.79 10.09
N ASP A 189 7.16 26.84 10.67
CA ASP A 189 5.86 27.34 10.21
C ASP A 189 6.03 28.33 9.04
N PHE A 190 4.96 28.72 8.34
CA PHE A 190 5.06 29.54 7.11
C PHE A 190 5.25 31.04 7.36
N ASN A 191 5.27 31.50 8.60
CA ASN A 191 5.45 32.92 8.90
C ASN A 191 6.90 33.31 8.63
N ASN A 192 7.15 34.47 8.02
CA ASN A 192 8.53 34.97 7.77
C ASN A 192 9.40 34.04 6.88
N ASP A 193 8.75 33.13 6.13
CA ASP A 193 9.36 32.07 5.31
C ASP A 193 10.60 32.50 4.50
N VAL A 194 10.55 33.62 3.77
CA VAL A 194 11.67 34.14 2.97
C VAL A 194 12.98 34.27 3.78
N SER A 195 12.89 34.76 5.02
CA SER A 195 14.05 35.05 5.88
C SER A 195 14.69 33.79 6.45
N GLU A 196 13.84 32.84 6.87
CA GLU A 196 14.27 31.55 7.40
C GLU A 196 14.80 30.64 6.29
N MET A 197 14.09 30.59 5.17
CA MET A 197 14.50 29.86 3.97
C MET A 197 15.83 30.39 3.45
N GLY A 198 16.01 31.71 3.34
CA GLY A 198 17.29 32.33 2.99
C GLY A 198 18.43 32.01 3.95
N THR A 199 18.12 31.80 5.24
CA THR A 199 19.10 31.38 6.26
C THR A 199 19.46 29.89 6.16
N ALA A 200 18.48 29.03 5.84
CA ALA A 200 18.62 27.58 5.82
C ALA A 200 19.12 27.00 4.49
N ALA A 201 18.82 27.65 3.36
CA ALA A 201 19.02 27.13 2.00
C ALA A 201 20.44 26.59 1.72
N LYS A 202 21.48 27.20 2.30
CA LYS A 202 22.89 26.79 2.17
C LYS A 202 23.17 25.35 2.66
N ASP A 203 22.37 24.82 3.58
CA ASP A 203 22.56 23.49 4.17
C ASP A 203 21.66 22.42 3.51
N LEU A 204 20.59 22.86 2.83
CA LEU A 204 19.51 22.04 2.26
C LEU A 204 19.77 21.65 0.79
N LEU A 205 18.97 20.69 0.30
CA LEU A 205 18.84 20.35 -1.12
C LEU A 205 17.40 20.48 -1.60
N LEU A 206 16.42 20.17 -0.74
CA LEU A 206 15.00 20.34 -1.04
C LEU A 206 14.23 20.87 0.17
N SER A 207 13.17 21.62 -0.11
CA SER A 207 12.11 21.95 0.84
C SER A 207 10.74 21.69 0.24
N ASN A 208 9.74 21.54 1.11
CA ASN A 208 8.34 21.50 0.74
C ASN A 208 7.58 22.69 1.32
N HIS A 209 6.82 23.37 0.48
CA HIS A 209 5.94 24.49 0.82
C HIS A 209 4.51 24.14 0.39
N SER A 210 3.68 23.67 1.34
CA SER A 210 2.32 23.16 1.07
C SER A 210 1.22 24.22 1.32
N TYR A 211 1.56 25.48 1.11
CA TYR A 211 0.72 26.67 1.32
C TYR A 211 0.80 27.61 0.11
N GLY A 212 0.10 28.73 0.17
CA GLY A 212 0.11 29.81 -0.83
C GLY A 212 -0.85 30.92 -0.39
N ASP A 213 -0.79 32.08 -1.06
CA ASP A 213 -1.64 33.22 -0.67
C ASP A 213 -3.09 33.03 -1.14
N VAL A 214 -4.04 33.53 -0.35
CA VAL A 214 -5.48 33.50 -0.65
C VAL A 214 -5.78 34.48 -1.78
N ALA A 215 -6.38 33.98 -2.87
CA ALA A 215 -6.72 34.75 -4.05
C ALA A 215 -8.11 34.38 -4.60
N GLY A 216 -8.86 35.38 -5.07
CA GLY A 216 -10.22 35.23 -5.57
C GLY A 216 -11.23 34.92 -4.44
N TRP A 217 -11.99 33.84 -4.59
CA TRP A 217 -12.95 33.37 -3.57
C TRP A 217 -12.31 32.51 -2.48
N ASP A 218 -12.68 32.78 -1.23
CA ASP A 218 -12.51 31.85 -0.10
C ASP A 218 -13.78 31.77 0.77
N TYR A 219 -13.93 30.66 1.52
CA TYR A 219 -15.04 30.46 2.44
C TYR A 219 -14.59 30.56 3.91
N ASN A 220 -14.83 31.74 4.50
CA ASN A 220 -14.61 32.00 5.91
C ASN A 220 -15.63 31.23 6.77
N SER A 221 -15.27 30.00 7.11
CA SER A 221 -16.06 29.09 7.96
C SER A 221 -16.31 29.66 9.36
N GLY A 222 -15.37 30.41 9.93
CA GLY A 222 -15.50 31.05 11.23
C GLY A 222 -16.55 32.16 11.29
N GLN A 223 -16.93 32.73 10.13
CA GLN A 223 -18.01 33.71 9.99
C GLN A 223 -19.15 33.22 9.08
N ASN A 224 -19.12 31.95 8.68
CA ASN A 224 -20.10 31.27 7.80
C ASN A 224 -20.45 32.09 6.54
N ARG A 225 -19.44 32.64 5.85
CA ARG A 225 -19.63 33.55 4.71
C ARG A 225 -18.58 33.36 3.61
N TRP A 226 -18.96 33.64 2.37
CA TRP A 226 -18.02 33.75 1.26
C TRP A 226 -17.37 35.13 1.20
N GLU A 227 -16.07 35.16 0.92
CA GLU A 227 -15.23 36.34 0.83
C GLU A 227 -14.55 36.40 -0.54
N TRP A 228 -14.49 37.60 -1.13
CA TRP A 228 -13.76 37.90 -2.38
C TRP A 228 -12.56 38.79 -2.05
N TYR A 229 -11.37 38.26 -2.33
CA TYR A 229 -10.08 38.90 -2.08
C TYR A 229 -9.57 39.71 -3.28
N GLY A 230 -10.17 39.54 -4.48
CA GLY A 230 -9.93 40.43 -5.61
C GLY A 230 -10.39 41.87 -5.35
N LEU A 231 -9.69 42.84 -5.96
CA LEU A 231 -9.94 44.25 -5.68
C LEU A 231 -11.33 44.71 -6.20
N PRO A 232 -11.99 45.67 -5.51
CA PRO A 232 -13.33 46.09 -5.90
C PRO A 232 -13.39 46.67 -7.32
N GLY A 233 -14.25 46.07 -8.14
CA GLY A 233 -14.44 46.38 -9.55
C GLY A 233 -13.92 45.29 -10.51
N ASP A 234 -13.04 44.40 -10.04
CA ASP A 234 -12.37 43.44 -10.91
C ASP A 234 -13.19 42.15 -11.10
N THR A 235 -13.06 41.54 -12.28
CA THR A 235 -13.73 40.28 -12.67
C THR A 235 -12.94 39.04 -12.30
N VAL A 236 -11.65 39.20 -11.98
CA VAL A 236 -10.70 38.18 -11.51
C VAL A 236 -9.78 38.85 -10.48
N ASP A 237 -9.19 38.08 -9.58
CA ASP A 237 -8.19 38.61 -8.65
C ASP A 237 -6.84 38.77 -9.38
N TYR A 238 -6.18 39.92 -9.19
CA TYR A 238 -4.87 40.21 -9.77
C TYR A 238 -3.74 39.41 -9.13
N ASN A 239 -3.98 38.78 -7.97
CA ASN A 239 -3.01 37.90 -7.30
C ASN A 239 -2.78 36.57 -8.05
N PHE A 240 -3.66 36.20 -8.97
CA PHE A 240 -3.46 35.04 -9.86
C PHE A 240 -2.40 35.34 -10.93
N GLY A 241 -1.57 34.35 -11.21
CA GLY A 241 -0.41 34.44 -12.11
C GLY A 241 0.72 35.37 -11.64
N PHE A 242 0.47 36.18 -10.60
CA PHE A 242 1.20 37.41 -10.28
C PHE A 242 2.63 37.18 -9.82
N TYR A 243 3.50 38.17 -10.06
CA TYR A 243 4.90 38.17 -9.67
C TYR A 243 5.20 39.47 -8.92
N ASP A 244 5.19 39.41 -7.59
CA ASP A 244 5.41 40.53 -6.67
C ASP A 244 6.84 40.54 -6.08
N ALA A 245 7.06 41.29 -5.00
CA ALA A 245 8.34 41.32 -4.28
C ALA A 245 8.65 40.04 -3.47
N ARG A 246 7.64 39.28 -3.01
CA ARG A 246 7.84 37.98 -2.33
C ARG A 246 8.19 36.89 -3.34
N VAL A 247 7.52 36.85 -4.49
CA VAL A 247 7.88 35.99 -5.64
C VAL A 247 9.30 36.29 -6.11
N GLN A 248 9.65 37.58 -6.22
CA GLN A 248 11.03 37.99 -6.51
C GLN A 248 12.02 37.48 -5.47
N SER A 249 11.66 37.50 -4.18
CA SER A 249 12.52 37.03 -3.08
C SER A 249 12.73 35.51 -3.12
N PHE A 250 11.71 34.72 -3.50
CA PHE A 250 11.85 33.28 -3.73
C PHE A 250 12.85 32.99 -4.86
N ASP A 251 12.77 33.71 -5.98
CA ASP A 251 13.74 33.59 -7.08
C ASP A 251 15.16 34.02 -6.64
N GLN A 252 15.30 35.05 -5.80
CA GLN A 252 16.59 35.47 -5.23
C GLN A 252 17.20 34.39 -4.31
N VAL A 253 16.41 33.75 -3.44
CA VAL A 253 16.90 32.67 -2.56
C VAL A 253 17.39 31.49 -3.39
N ALA A 254 16.61 31.02 -4.36
CA ALA A 254 17.01 29.93 -5.24
C ALA A 254 18.23 30.27 -6.11
N TYR A 255 18.35 31.52 -6.59
CA TYR A 255 19.52 31.99 -7.36
C TYR A 255 20.81 31.97 -6.53
N ASN A 256 20.75 32.38 -5.26
CA ASN A 256 21.92 32.39 -4.37
C ASN A 256 22.23 31.00 -3.75
N ALA A 257 21.28 30.05 -3.78
CA ALA A 257 21.46 28.68 -3.30
C ALA A 257 21.29 27.64 -4.43
N PRO A 258 22.24 27.53 -5.38
CA PRO A 258 22.05 26.82 -6.65
C PRO A 258 21.83 25.30 -6.58
N TYR A 259 21.97 24.69 -5.39
CA TYR A 259 21.69 23.26 -5.14
C TYR A 259 20.37 23.01 -4.38
N TYR A 260 19.67 24.08 -3.97
CA TYR A 260 18.46 24.03 -3.17
C TYR A 260 17.22 24.24 -4.05
N LEU A 261 16.41 23.19 -4.21
CA LEU A 261 15.15 23.25 -4.95
C LEU A 261 13.97 23.43 -3.98
N ILE A 262 13.36 24.60 -4.04
CA ILE A 262 12.08 24.91 -3.40
C ILE A 262 10.99 24.18 -4.20
N VAL A 263 10.17 23.36 -3.54
CA VAL A 263 9.01 22.70 -4.14
C VAL A 263 7.74 23.22 -3.47
N GLU A 264 6.78 23.70 -4.26
CA GLU A 264 5.60 24.43 -3.79
C GLU A 264 4.30 23.88 -4.38
N SER A 265 3.23 23.87 -3.59
CA SER A 265 1.89 23.50 -4.06
C SER A 265 1.29 24.55 -4.98
N ALA A 266 0.73 24.16 -6.13
CA ALA A 266 0.15 25.10 -7.10
C ALA A 266 -1.09 25.89 -6.62
N GLY A 267 -1.67 25.53 -5.47
CA GLY A 267 -2.91 26.09 -4.95
C GLY A 267 -4.14 25.23 -5.26
N ASN A 268 -5.25 25.54 -4.58
CA ASN A 268 -6.51 24.80 -4.64
C ASN A 268 -7.68 25.68 -5.11
N SER A 269 -7.40 26.86 -5.66
CA SER A 269 -8.37 27.95 -5.83
C SER A 269 -9.50 27.61 -6.81
N ARG A 270 -9.25 26.70 -7.77
CA ARG A 270 -10.27 26.14 -8.68
C ARG A 270 -11.35 25.31 -7.95
N GLY A 271 -11.12 24.94 -6.68
CA GLY A 271 -12.12 24.32 -5.80
C GLY A 271 -12.99 25.32 -5.04
N SER A 272 -12.56 26.57 -4.91
CA SER A 272 -13.28 27.65 -4.22
C SER A 272 -14.02 28.50 -5.25
N THR A 273 -15.24 28.09 -5.62
CA THR A 273 -15.96 28.70 -6.76
C THR A 273 -16.85 29.91 -6.41
N GLY A 274 -16.86 30.31 -5.14
CA GLY A 274 -17.70 31.39 -4.63
C GLY A 274 -19.15 30.98 -4.34
N PRO A 275 -19.97 31.93 -3.86
CA PRO A 275 -21.41 31.73 -3.69
C PRO A 275 -22.11 31.75 -5.06
N ALA A 276 -23.38 31.34 -5.15
CA ALA A 276 -24.10 31.41 -6.43
C ALA A 276 -24.24 32.87 -6.90
N VAL A 277 -24.40 33.08 -8.21
CA VAL A 277 -24.71 34.42 -8.74
C VAL A 277 -26.08 34.86 -8.20
N GLY A 278 -26.10 36.00 -7.50
CA GLY A 278 -27.27 36.48 -6.74
C GLY A 278 -27.19 36.27 -5.22
N ASP A 279 -26.35 35.35 -4.72
CA ASP A 279 -26.17 35.14 -3.27
C ASP A 279 -25.28 36.21 -2.64
N THR A 280 -25.42 36.43 -1.34
CA THR A 280 -24.65 37.48 -0.62
C THR A 280 -23.18 37.10 -0.46
N TYR A 281 -22.28 38.05 -0.74
CA TYR A 281 -20.84 37.91 -0.51
C TYR A 281 -20.22 39.10 0.23
N TYR A 282 -19.03 38.88 0.78
CA TYR A 282 -18.21 39.89 1.42
C TYR A 282 -16.95 40.16 0.59
N GLY A 283 -16.40 41.37 0.69
CA GLY A 283 -15.21 41.78 -0.07
C GLY A 283 -14.76 43.18 0.34
N PHE A 284 -13.59 43.61 -0.13
CA PHE A 284 -13.02 44.89 0.28
C PHE A 284 -13.94 46.09 0.00
N ALA A 285 -13.92 47.09 0.88
CA ALA A 285 -14.80 48.25 0.78
C ALA A 285 -14.51 49.09 -0.47
N THR A 286 -13.23 49.42 -0.69
CA THR A 286 -12.71 50.10 -1.90
C THR A 286 -11.32 49.52 -2.23
N ARG A 287 -10.74 49.86 -3.39
CA ARG A 287 -9.36 49.45 -3.76
C ARG A 287 -8.27 49.96 -2.80
N THR A 288 -8.60 50.87 -1.89
CA THR A 288 -7.68 51.47 -0.90
C THR A 288 -8.15 51.28 0.55
N ASN A 289 -9.23 50.53 0.79
CA ASN A 289 -9.76 50.23 2.11
C ASN A 289 -10.00 48.71 2.26
N PRO A 290 -9.10 48.00 2.95
CA PRO A 290 -9.13 46.54 3.08
C PRO A 290 -10.19 46.03 4.09
N ALA A 291 -11.10 46.87 4.57
CA ALA A 291 -12.23 46.39 5.37
C ALA A 291 -13.15 45.50 4.53
N LEU A 292 -13.26 44.22 4.89
CA LEU A 292 -14.22 43.28 4.31
C LEU A 292 -15.64 43.64 4.75
N ILE A 293 -16.43 44.18 3.83
CA ILE A 293 -17.84 44.56 4.05
C ILE A 293 -18.77 43.65 3.24
N ASN A 294 -20.05 43.60 3.64
CA ASN A 294 -21.09 42.96 2.83
C ASN A 294 -21.24 43.75 1.51
N LYS A 295 -21.11 43.05 0.38
CA LYS A 295 -21.17 43.64 -0.98
C LYS A 295 -22.54 43.46 -1.64
N GLY A 296 -23.50 42.85 -0.95
CA GLY A 296 -24.79 42.45 -1.50
C GLY A 296 -24.67 41.20 -2.38
N PRO A 297 -25.57 41.02 -3.37
CA PRO A 297 -25.60 39.85 -4.24
C PRO A 297 -24.37 39.77 -5.17
N ARG A 298 -23.82 38.57 -5.36
CA ARG A 298 -22.71 38.31 -6.29
C ARG A 298 -23.12 38.64 -7.73
N PRO A 299 -22.42 39.55 -8.44
CA PRO A 299 -22.66 39.82 -9.84
C PRO A 299 -22.11 38.69 -10.73
N ALA A 300 -22.75 38.47 -11.88
CA ALA A 300 -22.38 37.43 -12.84
C ALA A 300 -20.99 37.59 -13.48
N GLY A 301 -20.36 38.77 -13.36
CA GLY A 301 -19.08 39.07 -13.99
C GLY A 301 -17.83 38.67 -13.19
N ILE A 302 -17.97 38.28 -11.92
CA ILE A 302 -16.82 37.80 -11.13
C ILE A 302 -16.62 36.30 -11.41
N SER A 303 -15.39 35.94 -11.78
CA SER A 303 -14.92 34.58 -12.07
C SER A 303 -15.32 33.56 -11.01
N ASN A 304 -15.52 32.31 -11.43
CA ASN A 304 -15.71 31.16 -10.55
C ASN A 304 -14.38 30.58 -10.02
N ASN A 305 -13.23 31.22 -10.25
CA ASN A 305 -11.88 30.65 -10.05
C ASN A 305 -11.60 29.32 -10.80
N ASP A 306 -12.57 28.67 -11.46
CA ASP A 306 -12.54 27.28 -11.97
C ASP A 306 -11.80 27.08 -13.31
N GLY A 307 -11.39 28.18 -13.95
CA GLY A 307 -10.72 28.21 -15.25
C GLY A 307 -9.19 28.06 -15.21
N PHE A 308 -8.52 28.66 -16.19
CA PHE A 308 -7.08 28.91 -16.19
C PHE A 308 -6.75 30.19 -15.41
N ASP A 309 -5.46 30.47 -15.18
CA ASP A 309 -4.97 31.65 -14.45
C ASP A 309 -5.49 31.66 -13.00
N ALA A 310 -5.05 30.66 -12.22
CA ALA A 310 -5.58 30.36 -10.88
C ALA A 310 -4.48 30.02 -9.83
N ILE A 311 -3.20 30.19 -10.17
CA ILE A 311 -2.05 29.97 -9.26
C ILE A 311 -1.69 31.31 -8.61
N SER A 312 -1.70 31.41 -7.28
CA SER A 312 -1.38 32.66 -6.58
C SER A 312 0.13 32.88 -6.40
N THR A 313 0.54 34.15 -6.48
CA THR A 313 1.81 34.71 -6.01
C THR A 313 3.02 33.76 -6.05
N THR A 314 3.46 33.20 -4.91
CA THR A 314 4.73 32.47 -4.74
C THR A 314 4.87 31.28 -5.67
N GLY A 315 3.77 30.56 -5.93
CA GLY A 315 3.70 29.48 -6.93
C GLY A 315 4.05 29.90 -8.37
N ASN A 316 4.12 31.20 -8.66
CA ASN A 316 4.54 31.75 -9.95
C ASN A 316 6.04 32.13 -10.04
N ALA A 317 6.87 31.82 -9.05
CA ALA A 317 8.33 32.01 -9.13
C ALA A 317 8.97 31.12 -10.23
N LYS A 318 10.07 31.57 -10.84
CA LYS A 318 10.72 30.86 -11.98
C LYS A 318 11.58 29.68 -11.52
N ASN A 319 12.29 29.87 -10.41
CA ASN A 319 13.37 28.99 -9.97
C ASN A 319 12.89 27.83 -9.08
N ILE A 320 11.65 27.90 -8.58
CA ILE A 320 10.98 26.85 -7.81
C ILE A 320 10.42 25.75 -8.73
N LEU A 321 10.00 24.63 -8.14
CA LEU A 321 9.15 23.62 -8.79
C LEU A 321 7.72 23.69 -8.22
N THR A 322 6.79 24.21 -9.01
CA THR A 322 5.37 24.31 -8.64
C THR A 322 4.63 23.03 -9.05
N VAL A 323 3.88 22.43 -8.12
CA VAL A 323 3.30 21.10 -8.27
C VAL A 323 1.77 21.13 -8.22
N GLY A 324 1.13 20.78 -9.33
CA GLY A 324 -0.31 20.57 -9.41
C GLY A 324 -0.73 19.17 -8.90
N SER A 325 -2.04 18.91 -8.86
CA SER A 325 -2.61 17.64 -8.39
C SER A 325 -3.36 16.92 -9.49
N ILE A 326 -3.12 15.62 -9.63
CA ILE A 326 -3.96 14.68 -10.37
C ILE A 326 -4.63 13.68 -9.44
N ALA A 327 -5.64 13.00 -9.97
CA ALA A 327 -6.21 11.82 -9.37
C ALA A 327 -5.17 10.66 -9.28
N PRO A 328 -5.26 9.80 -8.25
CA PRO A 328 -4.35 8.67 -8.00
C PRO A 328 -4.27 7.63 -9.13
N LEU A 329 -3.05 7.26 -9.53
CA LEU A 329 -2.74 6.23 -10.54
C LEU A 329 -1.99 5.03 -9.92
N PRO A 330 -2.69 4.06 -9.31
CA PRO A 330 -2.08 2.99 -8.48
C PRO A 330 -1.19 2.00 -9.24
N ASN A 331 -1.24 1.97 -10.57
CA ASN A 331 -0.37 1.16 -11.44
C ASN A 331 0.73 2.00 -12.13
N GLY A 332 0.80 3.30 -11.83
CA GLY A 332 1.44 4.29 -12.69
C GLY A 332 0.56 4.64 -13.92
N PRO A 333 0.95 5.66 -14.72
CA PRO A 333 0.28 6.02 -15.96
C PRO A 333 0.59 5.03 -17.10
N VAL A 334 -0.37 4.83 -18.00
CA VAL A 334 -0.21 4.01 -19.22
C VAL A 334 -0.36 4.86 -20.48
N ASN A 335 -1.37 5.73 -20.52
CA ASN A 335 -1.69 6.63 -21.62
C ASN A 335 -1.83 8.07 -21.12
N ARG A 336 -1.65 9.04 -22.02
CA ARG A 336 -1.81 10.49 -21.76
C ARG A 336 -3.19 10.88 -21.21
N THR A 337 -4.20 10.05 -21.52
CA THR A 337 -5.61 10.19 -21.14
C THR A 337 -5.94 9.68 -19.73
N ASP A 338 -5.03 8.91 -19.12
CA ASP A 338 -5.22 8.38 -17.76
C ASP A 338 -5.02 9.49 -16.72
N LEU A 339 -4.20 10.49 -17.05
CA LEU A 339 -3.97 11.67 -16.23
C LEU A 339 -5.23 12.54 -16.24
N VAL A 340 -5.82 12.72 -15.05
CA VAL A 340 -6.96 13.59 -14.80
C VAL A 340 -6.56 14.57 -13.71
N THR A 341 -6.48 15.87 -14.03
CA THR A 341 -6.29 16.93 -13.02
C THR A 341 -7.37 16.88 -11.95
N SER A 342 -6.98 16.97 -10.69
CA SER A 342 -7.91 17.12 -9.58
C SER A 342 -8.76 18.37 -9.76
N TYR A 343 -10.06 18.29 -9.45
CA TYR A 343 -11.01 19.38 -9.74
C TYR A 343 -10.58 20.71 -9.10
N PHE A 344 -9.97 20.65 -7.90
CA PHE A 344 -9.48 21.80 -7.14
C PHE A 344 -8.10 22.32 -7.61
N SER A 345 -7.29 21.53 -8.31
CA SER A 345 -5.90 21.89 -8.60
C SER A 345 -5.87 23.14 -9.46
N SER A 346 -5.23 24.20 -8.99
CA SER A 346 -5.00 25.42 -9.75
C SER A 346 -4.17 25.16 -11.02
N TRP A 347 -4.41 25.98 -12.05
CA TRP A 347 -3.81 25.92 -13.38
C TRP A 347 -3.16 27.27 -13.71
N GLY A 348 -2.10 27.25 -14.53
CA GLY A 348 -1.52 28.47 -15.11
C GLY A 348 -2.38 29.03 -16.24
N PRO A 349 -1.84 29.91 -17.11
CA PRO A 349 -0.45 30.40 -17.14
C PRO A 349 -0.10 31.26 -15.92
N THR A 350 1.16 31.71 -15.83
CA THR A 350 1.49 32.91 -15.05
C THR A 350 1.00 34.18 -15.76
N ASP A 351 1.02 35.31 -15.07
CA ASP A 351 0.58 36.61 -15.59
C ASP A 351 1.39 37.04 -16.84
N ASP A 352 2.69 36.70 -16.85
CA ASP A 352 3.62 36.92 -17.97
C ASP A 352 3.59 35.82 -19.05
N GLY A 353 2.92 34.70 -18.77
CA GLY A 353 2.61 33.63 -19.73
C GLY A 353 3.47 32.36 -19.65
N ARG A 354 4.18 32.14 -18.54
CA ARG A 354 5.02 30.95 -18.31
C ARG A 354 4.20 29.70 -18.01
N ILE A 355 4.80 28.54 -18.27
CA ILE A 355 4.28 27.21 -17.95
C ILE A 355 4.24 27.05 -16.43
N LYS A 356 3.03 27.06 -15.85
CA LYS A 356 2.75 26.64 -14.48
C LYS A 356 1.47 25.77 -14.44
N PRO A 357 1.36 24.77 -13.55
CA PRO A 357 2.43 24.24 -12.69
C PRO A 357 3.60 23.69 -13.52
N ASP A 358 4.77 23.45 -12.93
CA ASP A 358 5.90 22.86 -13.66
C ASP A 358 5.67 21.35 -13.92
N LEU A 359 5.02 20.69 -12.96
CA LEU A 359 4.67 19.26 -12.97
C LEU A 359 3.38 19.02 -12.19
N VAL A 360 2.83 17.81 -12.30
CA VAL A 360 1.83 17.28 -11.36
C VAL A 360 2.35 16.11 -10.55
N GLY A 361 1.75 15.92 -9.37
CA GLY A 361 1.88 14.74 -8.53
C GLY A 361 0.52 14.27 -8.03
N ASP A 362 0.52 13.21 -7.23
CA ASP A 362 -0.68 12.64 -6.62
C ASP A 362 -1.04 13.44 -5.36
N GLY A 363 -2.07 14.27 -5.46
CA GLY A 363 -2.53 15.14 -4.37
C GLY A 363 -3.99 14.88 -3.97
N GLU A 364 -4.66 13.94 -4.63
CA GLU A 364 -6.01 13.56 -4.28
C GLU A 364 -6.02 12.42 -3.28
N ASN A 365 -6.95 12.47 -2.32
CA ASN A 365 -7.29 11.32 -1.48
C ASN A 365 -6.12 10.77 -0.63
N VAL A 366 -5.02 11.51 -0.46
CA VAL A 366 -3.78 11.02 0.18
C VAL A 366 -3.97 10.80 1.68
N VAL A 367 -3.29 9.81 2.28
CA VAL A 367 -3.29 9.47 3.71
C VAL A 367 -1.88 9.47 4.25
N SER A 368 -1.76 10.12 5.39
CA SER A 368 -0.54 10.26 6.16
C SER A 368 -0.85 10.34 7.66
N THR A 369 0.13 10.79 8.43
CA THR A 369 0.10 10.93 9.90
C THR A 369 -0.81 12.05 10.38
N GLY A 370 -1.57 11.81 11.46
CA GLY A 370 -2.43 12.80 12.12
C GLY A 370 -2.15 12.97 13.62
N VAL A 371 -2.78 13.95 14.26
CA VAL A 371 -2.37 14.44 15.60
C VAL A 371 -3.21 13.93 16.77
N THR A 372 -4.39 13.33 16.54
CA THR A 372 -5.30 12.92 17.62
C THR A 372 -4.69 11.87 18.57
N SER A 373 -3.74 11.07 18.10
CA SER A 373 -2.98 10.12 18.90
C SER A 373 -1.69 9.71 18.18
N PRO A 374 -0.71 9.10 18.87
CA PRO A 374 0.50 8.54 18.25
C PRO A 374 0.27 7.48 17.15
N THR A 375 -0.95 6.99 16.98
CA THR A 375 -1.32 5.96 15.98
C THR A 375 -2.45 6.40 15.05
N THR A 376 -2.80 7.70 15.03
CA THR A 376 -3.88 8.25 14.20
C THR A 376 -3.41 8.53 12.77
N TYR A 377 -4.22 8.16 11.79
CA TYR A 377 -4.02 8.49 10.38
C TYR A 377 -5.26 9.19 9.83
N LEU A 378 -5.06 10.21 9.00
CA LEU A 378 -6.15 10.93 8.32
C LEU A 378 -5.91 11.01 6.82
N THR A 379 -6.94 11.44 6.10
CA THR A 379 -6.94 11.64 4.64
C THR A 379 -7.11 13.12 4.32
N LEU A 380 -6.32 13.63 3.39
CA LEU A 380 -6.45 14.98 2.84
C LEU A 380 -6.33 14.95 1.31
N SER A 381 -7.02 15.87 0.65
CA SER A 381 -6.91 16.14 -0.79
C SER A 381 -6.50 17.60 -0.99
N GLY A 382 -5.51 17.86 -1.84
CA GLY A 382 -5.01 19.20 -2.14
C GLY A 382 -3.68 19.14 -2.89
N THR A 383 -3.29 20.21 -3.58
CA THR A 383 -1.92 20.37 -4.10
C THR A 383 -0.88 20.38 -2.98
N SER A 384 -1.29 20.75 -1.76
CA SER A 384 -0.58 20.55 -0.50
C SER A 384 -0.18 19.09 -0.22
N MET A 385 -0.79 18.09 -0.88
CA MET A 385 -0.42 16.68 -0.79
C MET A 385 0.39 16.18 -2.00
N SER A 386 0.23 16.77 -3.19
CA SER A 386 1.05 16.44 -4.36
C SER A 386 2.46 17.03 -4.27
N ALA A 387 2.61 18.24 -3.72
CA ALA A 387 3.91 18.84 -3.44
C ALA A 387 4.83 17.91 -2.61
N PRO A 388 4.45 17.39 -1.43
CA PRO A 388 5.33 16.51 -0.64
C PRO A 388 5.53 15.12 -1.26
N ASN A 389 4.58 14.65 -2.08
CA ASN A 389 4.80 13.48 -2.93
C ASN A 389 5.95 13.72 -3.91
N VAL A 390 5.97 14.86 -4.61
CA VAL A 390 7.07 15.22 -5.52
C VAL A 390 8.37 15.49 -4.74
N THR A 391 8.35 16.32 -3.70
CA THR A 391 9.54 16.70 -2.91
C THR A 391 10.27 15.47 -2.36
N GLY A 392 9.56 14.58 -1.66
CA GLY A 392 10.17 13.39 -1.08
C GLY A 392 10.67 12.40 -2.13
N SER A 393 10.13 12.43 -3.35
CA SER A 393 10.56 11.59 -4.48
C SER A 393 11.83 12.14 -5.13
N LEU A 394 11.87 13.44 -5.42
CA LEU A 394 13.03 14.12 -5.96
C LEU A 394 14.25 14.09 -5.01
N TYR A 395 14.01 14.04 -3.70
CA TYR A 395 15.05 13.79 -2.70
C TYR A 395 15.73 12.42 -2.87
N LEU A 396 15.00 11.39 -3.34
CA LEU A 396 15.63 10.11 -3.71
C LEU A 396 16.47 10.22 -4.99
N LEU A 397 16.11 11.08 -5.95
CA LEU A 397 16.96 11.32 -7.13
C LEU A 397 18.28 11.97 -6.75
N GLN A 398 18.30 12.88 -5.77
CA GLN A 398 19.56 13.42 -5.22
C GLN A 398 20.36 12.34 -4.48
N GLU A 399 19.72 11.44 -3.72
CA GLU A 399 20.40 10.28 -3.13
C GLU A 399 21.02 9.37 -4.19
N TYR A 400 20.33 9.07 -5.29
CA TYR A 400 20.87 8.23 -6.37
C TYR A 400 21.97 8.92 -7.17
N TYR A 401 21.79 10.20 -7.48
CA TYR A 401 22.81 10.98 -8.18
C TYR A 401 24.08 11.09 -7.32
N ALA A 402 23.96 11.28 -6.01
CA ALA A 402 25.09 11.24 -5.08
C ALA A 402 25.81 9.88 -5.08
N GLN A 403 25.08 8.76 -5.07
CA GLN A 403 25.65 7.41 -5.18
C GLN A 403 26.43 7.20 -6.49
N LYS A 404 26.01 7.83 -7.60
CA LYS A 404 26.66 7.73 -8.91
C LYS A 404 27.81 8.71 -9.11
N ASN A 405 27.73 9.91 -8.53
CA ASN A 405 28.64 11.04 -8.81
C ASN A 405 29.52 11.40 -7.61
N SER A 406 30.03 10.40 -6.88
CA SER A 406 30.98 10.55 -5.77
C SER A 406 30.51 11.49 -4.64
N ASN A 407 29.23 11.41 -4.28
CA ASN A 407 28.51 12.29 -3.34
C ASN A 407 28.32 13.76 -3.80
N SER A 408 28.49 14.04 -5.09
CA SER A 408 28.05 15.32 -5.70
C SER A 408 26.53 15.32 -5.88
N PHE A 409 25.91 16.50 -5.84
CA PHE A 409 24.47 16.69 -6.07
C PHE A 409 24.20 17.41 -7.39
N MET A 410 23.02 17.23 -7.96
CA MET A 410 22.52 18.05 -9.06
C MET A 410 22.19 19.46 -8.54
N ARG A 411 22.44 20.51 -9.34
CA ARG A 411 21.83 21.83 -9.12
C ARG A 411 20.30 21.75 -9.07
N ALA A 412 19.67 22.71 -8.42
CA ALA A 412 18.21 22.86 -8.37
C ALA A 412 17.60 22.89 -9.78
N ALA A 413 18.19 23.67 -10.69
CA ALA A 413 17.80 23.70 -12.11
C ALA A 413 17.95 22.34 -12.80
N THR A 414 18.98 21.56 -12.48
CA THR A 414 19.22 20.23 -13.08
C THR A 414 18.23 19.19 -12.57
N LEU A 415 17.88 19.23 -11.29
CA LEU A 415 16.84 18.38 -10.70
C LEU A 415 15.44 18.73 -11.24
N LYS A 416 15.08 20.03 -11.29
CA LYS A 416 13.85 20.52 -11.93
C LYS A 416 13.80 20.11 -13.41
N GLY A 417 14.86 20.42 -14.16
CA GLY A 417 14.99 20.08 -15.57
C GLY A 417 14.89 18.58 -15.84
N LEU A 418 15.48 17.72 -15.01
CA LEU A 418 15.39 16.27 -15.16
C LEU A 418 13.97 15.77 -14.92
N ALA A 419 13.30 16.29 -13.89
CA ALA A 419 11.92 15.94 -13.56
C ALA A 419 10.95 16.36 -14.69
N CYS A 420 11.11 17.56 -15.25
CA CYS A 420 10.35 18.03 -16.41
C CYS A 420 10.70 17.28 -17.72
N HIS A 421 11.99 17.02 -17.99
CA HIS A 421 12.44 16.32 -19.20
C HIS A 421 11.94 14.88 -19.29
N THR A 422 11.78 14.21 -18.15
CA THR A 422 11.42 12.78 -18.09
C THR A 422 9.96 12.52 -17.71
N ALA A 423 9.19 13.58 -17.48
CA ALA A 423 7.79 13.51 -17.04
C ALA A 423 6.92 12.63 -17.97
N PHE A 424 5.94 11.96 -17.38
CA PHE A 424 4.88 11.33 -18.17
C PHE A 424 3.90 12.42 -18.60
N ASP A 425 4.07 12.83 -19.85
CA ASP A 425 3.36 13.93 -20.49
C ASP A 425 1.85 13.61 -20.67
N GLY A 426 0.98 14.58 -20.36
CA GLY A 426 -0.46 14.41 -20.17
C GLY A 426 -1.32 15.26 -21.12
N GLY A 427 -2.57 14.87 -21.36
CA GLY A 427 -3.47 15.67 -22.20
C GLY A 427 -2.94 15.90 -23.63
N ASN A 428 -2.93 17.16 -24.09
CA ASN A 428 -2.39 17.58 -25.39
C ASN A 428 -0.88 17.25 -25.49
N ILE A 429 -0.37 16.88 -26.67
CA ILE A 429 1.07 16.57 -26.84
C ILE A 429 1.94 17.82 -26.61
N GLY A 430 2.99 17.68 -25.80
CA GLY A 430 3.82 18.80 -25.33
C GLY A 430 3.25 19.43 -24.05
N PRO A 431 3.96 20.39 -23.44
CA PRO A 431 3.55 20.97 -22.16
C PRO A 431 2.21 21.72 -22.27
N ASP A 432 1.43 21.75 -21.18
CA ASP A 432 0.22 22.56 -21.06
C ASP A 432 0.10 23.24 -19.68
N TYR A 433 -0.82 24.21 -19.56
CA TYR A 433 -1.01 24.98 -18.32
C TYR A 433 -1.80 24.24 -17.21
N LYS A 434 -2.09 22.95 -17.38
CA LYS A 434 -2.81 22.10 -16.41
C LYS A 434 -1.89 21.06 -15.77
N TYR A 435 -1.11 20.38 -16.61
CA TYR A 435 -0.17 19.32 -16.22
C TYR A 435 1.28 19.83 -16.15
N GLY A 436 1.58 21.02 -16.67
CA GLY A 436 2.94 21.51 -16.83
C GLY A 436 3.66 20.72 -17.91
N TRP A 437 4.84 20.19 -17.56
CA TRP A 437 5.54 19.21 -18.37
C TRP A 437 5.01 17.78 -18.21
N GLY A 438 4.06 17.55 -17.30
CA GLY A 438 3.42 16.25 -17.05
C GLY A 438 3.55 15.76 -15.61
N LEU A 439 3.29 14.47 -15.42
CA LEU A 439 3.42 13.78 -14.14
C LEU A 439 4.87 13.38 -13.88
N LEU A 440 5.38 13.62 -12.67
CA LEU A 440 6.72 13.16 -12.27
C LEU A 440 6.90 11.65 -12.54
N ASN A 441 7.95 11.28 -13.27
CA ASN A 441 8.24 9.90 -13.65
C ASN A 441 9.61 9.45 -13.14
N MET A 442 9.64 8.96 -11.91
CA MET A 442 10.86 8.51 -11.23
C MET A 442 11.57 7.36 -11.96
N ARG A 443 10.86 6.54 -12.75
CA ARG A 443 11.50 5.49 -13.57
C ARG A 443 12.39 6.12 -14.63
N ALA A 444 11.83 7.03 -15.43
CA ALA A 444 12.56 7.67 -16.51
C ALA A 444 13.67 8.59 -15.97
N ALA A 445 13.42 9.34 -14.89
CA ALA A 445 14.44 10.16 -14.23
C ALA A 445 15.63 9.33 -13.69
N ALA A 446 15.36 8.23 -12.99
CA ALA A 446 16.43 7.37 -12.47
C ALA A 446 17.16 6.60 -13.59
N GLN A 447 16.46 6.19 -14.65
CA GLN A 447 17.09 5.59 -15.83
C GLN A 447 18.01 6.59 -16.54
N ALA A 448 17.58 7.84 -16.71
CA ALA A 448 18.41 8.90 -17.30
C ALA A 448 19.65 9.24 -16.45
N ILE A 449 19.60 9.10 -15.12
CA ILE A 449 20.80 9.15 -14.25
C ILE A 449 21.69 7.91 -14.44
N THR A 450 21.10 6.74 -14.68
CA THR A 450 21.81 5.46 -14.86
C THR A 450 22.61 5.42 -16.16
N ASP A 451 22.01 5.91 -17.25
CA ASP A 451 22.58 5.86 -18.61
C ASP A 451 23.47 7.08 -18.95
N ASN A 452 23.70 7.99 -18.00
CA ASN A 452 24.36 9.28 -18.24
C ASN A 452 25.77 9.11 -18.83
N GLY A 453 26.01 9.74 -19.98
CA GLY A 453 27.25 9.61 -20.75
C GLY A 453 27.24 8.45 -21.76
N THR A 454 26.12 7.74 -21.90
CA THR A 454 25.95 6.65 -22.89
C THR A 454 24.66 6.79 -23.70
N LYS A 455 23.49 6.48 -23.12
CA LYS A 455 22.15 6.58 -23.78
C LYS A 455 21.36 7.83 -23.35
N SER A 456 21.83 8.51 -22.31
CA SER A 456 21.37 9.83 -21.89
C SER A 456 22.57 10.76 -21.66
N LEU A 457 22.28 12.06 -21.53
CA LEU A 457 23.24 13.05 -21.09
C LEU A 457 22.59 13.93 -20.03
N ILE A 458 23.28 14.16 -18.91
CA ILE A 458 22.96 15.16 -17.89
C ILE A 458 24.24 15.96 -17.67
N SER A 459 24.27 17.20 -18.19
CA SER A 459 25.47 18.04 -18.29
C SER A 459 25.20 19.43 -17.71
N GLU A 460 25.77 19.73 -16.55
CA GLU A 460 25.82 21.09 -16.03
C GLU A 460 26.88 21.91 -16.79
N ARG A 461 26.50 23.11 -17.23
CA ARG A 461 27.29 23.98 -18.10
C ARG A 461 27.16 25.45 -17.68
N THR A 462 27.95 26.30 -18.32
CA THR A 462 27.88 27.76 -18.22
C THR A 462 28.03 28.35 -19.62
N LEU A 463 27.16 29.29 -19.98
CA LEU A 463 27.16 30.04 -21.23
C LEU A 463 27.62 31.47 -20.94
N THR A 464 28.62 32.00 -21.67
CA THR A 464 29.12 33.38 -21.45
C THR A 464 28.49 34.38 -22.42
N GLN A 465 28.59 35.68 -22.11
CA GLN A 465 28.09 36.74 -23.00
C GLN A 465 28.62 36.58 -24.44
N GLY A 466 27.72 36.63 -25.43
CA GLY A 466 28.02 36.40 -26.85
C GLY A 466 28.36 34.96 -27.25
N GLN A 467 28.34 33.98 -26.34
CA GLN A 467 28.67 32.58 -26.65
C GLN A 467 27.48 31.79 -27.20
N THR A 468 27.76 30.99 -28.23
CA THR A 468 26.95 29.83 -28.62
C THR A 468 27.74 28.55 -28.33
N GLN A 469 27.09 27.52 -27.79
CA GLN A 469 27.67 26.18 -27.62
C GLN A 469 26.95 25.17 -28.51
N THR A 470 27.68 24.17 -28.98
CA THR A 470 27.13 23.05 -29.74
C THR A 470 27.52 21.71 -29.13
N LEU A 471 26.72 20.67 -29.37
CA LEU A 471 27.15 19.28 -29.30
C LEU A 471 26.48 18.45 -30.39
N SER A 472 27.09 17.35 -30.77
CA SER A 472 26.47 16.35 -31.65
C SER A 472 25.93 15.19 -30.82
N VAL A 473 24.73 14.70 -31.17
CA VAL A 473 24.10 13.53 -30.56
C VAL A 473 23.60 12.59 -31.66
N THR A 474 23.88 11.29 -31.53
CA THR A 474 23.36 10.27 -32.45
C THR A 474 22.12 9.64 -31.86
N ALA A 475 20.99 9.72 -32.56
CA ALA A 475 19.72 9.19 -32.09
C ALA A 475 19.78 7.65 -32.02
N SER A 476 19.32 7.05 -30.90
CA SER A 476 19.39 5.60 -30.70
C SER A 476 18.16 4.83 -31.17
N GLY A 477 17.05 5.52 -31.46
CA GLY A 477 15.76 4.87 -31.70
C GLY A 477 15.14 4.28 -30.43
N ILE A 478 15.80 4.35 -29.27
CA ILE A 478 15.24 3.93 -27.99
C ILE A 478 14.35 5.08 -27.47
N GLY A 479 13.15 5.18 -28.04
CA GLY A 479 12.23 6.29 -27.84
C GLY A 479 12.58 7.55 -28.66
N PRO A 480 11.89 8.68 -28.38
CA PRO A 480 12.06 9.94 -29.09
C PRO A 480 13.39 10.62 -28.73
N LEU A 481 13.96 11.39 -29.66
CA LEU A 481 15.08 12.28 -29.34
C LEU A 481 14.54 13.55 -28.67
N ALA A 482 14.77 13.68 -27.37
CA ALA A 482 14.42 14.85 -26.59
C ALA A 482 15.69 15.51 -26.04
N VAL A 483 15.73 16.85 -26.05
CA VAL A 483 16.76 17.63 -25.33
C VAL A 483 16.11 18.82 -24.63
N THR A 484 16.39 18.96 -23.34
CA THR A 484 15.92 20.05 -22.48
C THR A 484 17.11 20.87 -22.00
N ILE A 485 16.97 22.20 -22.00
CA ILE A 485 17.80 23.10 -21.19
C ILE A 485 16.99 23.68 -20.03
N SER A 486 17.66 23.95 -18.90
CA SER A 486 17.01 24.46 -17.69
C SER A 486 18.00 25.27 -16.86
N TRP A 487 17.60 26.42 -16.34
CA TRP A 487 18.49 27.31 -15.59
C TRP A 487 17.81 28.02 -14.41
N THR A 488 18.62 28.34 -13.39
CA THR A 488 18.22 29.24 -12.30
C THR A 488 18.45 30.66 -12.79
N ASP A 489 17.37 31.35 -13.12
CA ASP A 489 17.37 32.68 -13.76
C ASP A 489 17.45 33.78 -12.69
N PRO A 490 18.15 34.92 -12.92
CA PRO A 490 18.13 36.03 -11.98
C PRO A 490 16.71 36.54 -11.73
N ALA A 491 16.40 37.01 -10.52
CA ALA A 491 15.03 37.41 -10.18
C ALA A 491 14.53 38.57 -11.07
N GLY A 492 13.32 38.42 -11.61
CA GLY A 492 12.69 39.41 -12.49
C GLY A 492 12.20 40.67 -11.76
N THR A 493 11.72 41.66 -12.52
CA THR A 493 11.11 42.88 -11.98
C THR A 493 9.65 42.62 -11.59
N PRO A 494 9.21 42.95 -10.35
CA PRO A 494 7.82 42.85 -9.92
C PRO A 494 6.85 43.56 -10.86
N THR A 495 5.64 43.00 -11.00
CA THR A 495 4.50 43.74 -11.55
C THR A 495 4.00 44.73 -10.49
N ALA A 496 3.46 45.88 -10.88
CA ALA A 496 2.82 46.80 -9.95
C ALA A 496 1.41 46.32 -9.57
N ASP A 497 1.05 46.47 -8.29
CA ASP A 497 -0.17 45.93 -7.69
C ASP A 497 -1.45 46.33 -8.45
N GLY A 498 -2.39 45.40 -8.56
CA GLY A 498 -3.68 45.61 -9.23
C GLY A 498 -3.64 45.59 -10.77
N ILE A 499 -2.49 45.29 -11.39
CA ILE A 499 -2.41 44.97 -12.82
C ILE A 499 -2.73 43.48 -13.02
N ILE A 500 -3.71 43.19 -13.89
CA ILE A 500 -4.15 41.84 -14.25
C ILE A 500 -3.60 41.48 -15.64
N ASN A 501 -3.11 40.25 -15.81
CA ASN A 501 -2.67 39.66 -17.09
C ASN A 501 -1.52 40.43 -17.79
N SER A 502 -0.53 40.85 -16.99
CA SER A 502 0.69 41.55 -17.42
C SER A 502 1.64 40.64 -18.19
N ARG A 503 1.43 40.54 -19.52
CA ARG A 503 2.27 39.77 -20.48
C ARG A 503 3.72 40.28 -20.66
N THR A 504 4.27 41.04 -19.70
CA THR A 504 5.67 41.47 -19.68
C THR A 504 6.54 40.36 -19.07
N PRO A 505 7.44 39.70 -19.84
CA PRO A 505 8.22 38.57 -19.36
C PRO A 505 8.95 38.83 -18.06
N LYS A 506 8.93 37.85 -17.15
CA LYS A 506 9.75 37.87 -15.93
C LYS A 506 11.11 37.22 -16.11
N LEU A 507 11.34 36.53 -17.23
CA LEU A 507 12.64 36.00 -17.64
C LEU A 507 13.67 37.13 -17.79
N VAL A 508 14.90 36.91 -17.31
CA VAL A 508 15.98 37.90 -17.36
C VAL A 508 17.10 37.47 -18.31
N ASN A 509 17.58 36.23 -18.19
CA ASN A 509 18.55 35.65 -19.11
C ASN A 509 17.81 34.70 -20.07
N ASP A 510 17.58 35.18 -21.29
CA ASP A 510 16.86 34.48 -22.36
C ASP A 510 17.82 33.53 -23.11
N LEU A 511 17.68 32.21 -22.89
CA LEU A 511 18.52 31.15 -23.44
C LEU A 511 17.70 30.26 -24.39
N ASP A 512 18.26 30.04 -25.58
CA ASP A 512 17.65 29.25 -26.67
C ASP A 512 18.34 27.89 -26.83
N ILE A 513 17.56 26.81 -26.96
CA ILE A 513 18.01 25.54 -27.55
C ILE A 513 17.38 25.33 -28.94
N ARG A 514 18.20 24.89 -29.91
CA ARG A 514 17.75 24.40 -31.22
C ARG A 514 18.44 23.07 -31.53
N ILE A 515 17.77 22.19 -32.28
CA ILE A 515 18.37 20.96 -32.81
C ILE A 515 18.30 21.01 -34.33
N SER A 516 19.35 20.63 -35.05
CA SER A 516 19.31 20.45 -36.51
C SER A 516 19.79 19.07 -36.95
N ASP A 517 19.17 18.54 -38.00
CA ASP A 517 19.54 17.27 -38.65
C ASP A 517 20.35 17.48 -39.96
N GLY A 518 20.80 18.72 -40.20
CA GLY A 518 21.45 19.18 -41.43
C GLY A 518 20.51 19.83 -42.45
N ASN A 519 19.22 19.47 -42.47
CA ASN A 519 18.23 19.97 -43.42
C ASN A 519 17.10 20.76 -42.73
N THR A 520 16.66 20.29 -41.57
CA THR A 520 15.60 20.84 -40.73
C THR A 520 16.21 21.41 -39.45
N THR A 521 15.62 22.48 -38.91
CA THR A 521 15.87 22.95 -37.54
C THR A 521 14.59 22.81 -36.73
N TYR A 522 14.70 22.19 -35.57
CA TYR A 522 13.63 21.95 -34.60
C TYR A 522 13.79 22.95 -33.45
N ASN A 523 12.69 23.65 -33.14
CA ASN A 523 12.64 24.69 -32.11
C ASN A 523 12.06 24.16 -30.80
N ALA A 524 12.16 24.93 -29.73
CA ALA A 524 11.60 24.56 -28.43
C ALA A 524 10.06 24.64 -28.41
N TRP A 525 9.43 23.93 -27.47
CA TRP A 525 7.99 24.08 -27.20
C TRP A 525 7.63 25.46 -26.66
N VAL A 526 6.51 26.00 -27.14
CA VAL A 526 5.90 27.26 -26.70
C VAL A 526 4.38 27.13 -26.57
N LEU A 527 3.80 27.88 -25.64
CA LEU A 527 2.35 28.00 -25.45
C LEU A 527 1.85 29.43 -25.70
N ASN A 528 0.54 29.54 -25.92
CA ASN A 528 -0.16 30.81 -26.08
C ASN A 528 -0.94 31.15 -24.79
N PRO A 529 -0.47 32.08 -23.95
CA PRO A 529 -1.17 32.45 -22.71
C PRO A 529 -2.48 33.22 -22.95
N ASN A 530 -2.76 33.63 -24.19
CA ASN A 530 -4.03 34.25 -24.57
C ASN A 530 -5.03 33.24 -25.16
N ASN A 531 -4.63 31.96 -25.28
CA ASN A 531 -5.52 30.83 -25.54
C ASN A 531 -5.01 29.59 -24.78
N PRO A 532 -5.11 29.57 -23.44
CA PRO A 532 -4.43 28.58 -22.60
C PRO A 532 -4.96 27.14 -22.71
N GLY A 533 -6.06 26.92 -23.44
CA GLY A 533 -6.57 25.58 -23.78
C GLY A 533 -6.00 25.00 -25.08
N ALA A 534 -5.18 25.75 -25.83
CA ALA A 534 -4.55 25.27 -27.06
C ALA A 534 -3.43 24.26 -26.78
N ALA A 535 -3.17 23.37 -27.74
CA ALA A 535 -1.98 22.52 -27.71
C ALA A 535 -0.70 23.34 -27.97
N ALA A 536 0.44 22.83 -27.48
CA ALA A 536 1.74 23.44 -27.70
C ALA A 536 2.12 23.50 -29.19
N THR A 537 2.87 24.54 -29.56
CA THR A 537 3.54 24.67 -30.86
C THR A 537 5.04 24.83 -30.63
N THR A 538 5.85 24.93 -31.69
CA THR A 538 7.29 25.15 -31.55
C THR A 538 7.73 26.51 -32.07
N GLY A 539 8.74 27.10 -31.44
CA GLY A 539 9.26 28.43 -31.77
C GLY A 539 10.33 28.88 -30.78
N ASP A 540 10.57 30.19 -30.76
CA ASP A 540 11.37 30.86 -29.74
C ASP A 540 10.56 31.00 -28.45
N ASN A 541 10.98 30.36 -27.34
CA ASN A 541 10.47 30.74 -26.04
C ASN A 541 11.14 32.06 -25.60
N ILE A 542 10.39 32.89 -24.87
CA ILE A 542 10.83 34.19 -24.34
C ILE A 542 10.35 34.39 -22.89
N ARG A 543 9.99 33.30 -22.22
CA ARG A 543 9.29 33.30 -20.91
C ARG A 543 9.86 32.26 -19.96
N ASP A 544 9.98 31.02 -20.40
CA ASP A 544 10.26 29.89 -19.52
C ASP A 544 11.77 29.67 -19.35
N ASN A 545 12.22 29.46 -18.11
CA ASN A 545 13.60 29.06 -17.78
C ASN A 545 13.83 27.53 -17.93
N VAL A 546 12.97 26.88 -18.71
CA VAL A 546 13.02 25.48 -19.15
C VAL A 546 12.54 25.43 -20.60
N GLU A 547 13.43 25.15 -21.54
CA GLU A 547 13.08 24.88 -22.94
C GLU A 547 13.30 23.39 -23.24
N GLN A 548 12.44 22.78 -24.06
CA GLN A 548 12.64 21.43 -24.60
C GLN A 548 12.38 21.41 -26.11
N VAL A 549 13.28 20.78 -26.85
CA VAL A 549 13.07 20.33 -28.24
C VAL A 549 12.79 18.83 -28.22
N TYR A 550 11.71 18.40 -28.87
CA TYR A 550 11.25 17.01 -28.89
C TYR A 550 11.04 16.53 -30.33
N ILE A 551 11.72 15.45 -30.73
CA ILE A 551 11.69 14.88 -32.08
C ILE A 551 11.18 13.43 -31.97
N ALA A 552 9.86 13.28 -32.09
CA ALA A 552 9.16 11.99 -31.95
C ALA A 552 9.71 10.88 -32.85
N ASN A 553 9.98 11.23 -34.12
CA ASN A 553 10.37 10.30 -35.19
C ASN A 553 11.83 10.55 -35.62
N ALA A 554 12.74 10.72 -34.66
CA ALA A 554 14.16 10.87 -34.95
C ALA A 554 14.71 9.61 -35.63
N THR A 555 15.47 9.78 -36.72
CA THR A 555 16.02 8.64 -37.48
C THR A 555 17.12 7.96 -36.66
N PRO A 556 16.99 6.68 -36.30
CA PRO A 556 18.03 5.97 -35.56
C PRO A 556 19.36 6.00 -36.33
N GLY A 557 20.47 6.12 -35.62
CA GLY A 557 21.81 6.26 -36.19
C GLY A 557 22.11 7.59 -36.88
N LYS A 558 21.12 8.47 -37.11
CA LYS A 558 21.38 9.83 -37.62
C LYS A 558 21.96 10.71 -36.51
N THR A 559 22.98 11.48 -36.85
CA THR A 559 23.57 12.49 -35.97
C THR A 559 22.84 13.82 -36.14
N TYR A 560 22.45 14.41 -35.00
CA TYR A 560 21.82 15.71 -34.87
C TYR A 560 22.77 16.67 -34.14
N THR A 561 22.76 17.95 -34.51
CA THR A 561 23.53 18.99 -33.81
C THR A 561 22.59 19.78 -32.91
N VAL A 562 22.84 19.71 -31.61
CA VAL A 562 22.21 20.56 -30.60
C VAL A 562 23.01 21.86 -30.51
N THR A 563 22.32 22.99 -30.52
CA THR A 563 22.89 24.33 -30.36
C THR A 563 22.21 25.01 -29.19
N VAL A 564 22.99 25.64 -28.31
CA VAL A 564 22.49 26.48 -27.22
C VAL A 564 23.11 27.88 -27.33
N SER A 565 22.27 28.91 -27.33
CA SER A 565 22.65 30.32 -27.44
C SER A 565 21.83 31.17 -26.46
N HIS A 566 22.00 32.49 -26.48
CA HIS A 566 21.21 33.42 -25.68
C HIS A 566 20.98 34.74 -26.41
N LYS A 567 19.99 35.50 -25.93
CA LYS A 567 19.62 36.82 -26.44
C LYS A 567 19.99 37.92 -25.43
N GLY A 568 20.26 39.12 -25.94
CA GLY A 568 20.46 40.31 -25.11
C GLY A 568 21.77 40.31 -24.33
N THR A 569 21.69 40.55 -23.02
CA THR A 569 22.84 40.64 -22.11
C THR A 569 22.58 39.83 -20.85
N LEU A 570 23.41 38.81 -20.61
CA LEU A 570 23.35 37.99 -19.40
C LEU A 570 23.73 38.85 -18.18
N LEU A 571 22.86 38.91 -17.17
CA LEU A 571 22.97 39.89 -16.06
C LEU A 571 24.33 39.86 -15.33
N SER A 572 24.95 38.69 -15.19
CA SER A 572 26.27 38.51 -14.56
C SER A 572 27.40 38.24 -15.56
N GLY A 573 27.17 38.50 -16.86
CA GLY A 573 28.09 38.16 -17.96
C GLY A 573 28.13 36.68 -18.33
N SER A 574 27.42 35.82 -17.59
CA SER A 574 27.24 34.40 -17.91
C SER A 574 25.94 33.84 -17.29
N GLN A 575 25.48 32.69 -17.76
CA GLN A 575 24.38 31.93 -17.16
C GLN A 575 24.79 30.46 -16.99
N ALA A 576 24.59 29.95 -15.78
CA ALA A 576 24.71 28.53 -15.47
C ALA A 576 23.45 27.78 -15.93
N TYR A 577 23.59 26.72 -16.72
CA TYR A 577 22.45 25.95 -17.23
C TYR A 577 22.71 24.45 -17.20
N SER A 578 21.64 23.66 -17.21
CA SER A 578 21.66 22.21 -17.30
C SER A 578 21.20 21.80 -18.69
N LEU A 579 21.94 20.91 -19.36
CA LEU A 579 21.51 20.27 -20.60
C LEU A 579 21.23 18.80 -20.34
N ILE A 580 20.04 18.34 -20.73
CA ILE A 580 19.53 17.00 -20.45
C ILE A 580 19.01 16.40 -21.75
N ALA A 581 19.48 15.21 -22.14
CA ALA A 581 19.11 14.54 -23.38
C ALA A 581 18.79 13.05 -23.19
N THR A 582 17.79 12.56 -23.92
CA THR A 582 17.39 11.14 -24.01
C THR A 582 17.06 10.78 -25.47
N GLY A 583 16.94 9.48 -25.77
CA GLY A 583 16.87 8.99 -27.15
C GLY A 583 18.20 9.09 -27.91
N ILE A 584 19.32 9.21 -27.20
CA ILE A 584 20.68 9.33 -27.76
C ILE A 584 21.48 8.03 -27.56
N GLY A 585 22.71 7.99 -28.09
CA GLY A 585 23.64 6.87 -27.93
C GLY A 585 23.55 5.81 -29.02
N GLY A 586 22.97 6.15 -30.18
CA GLY A 586 22.88 5.24 -31.33
C GLY A 586 24.19 5.09 -32.11
N ALA A 587 24.31 3.99 -32.85
CA ALA A 587 25.35 3.79 -33.86
C ALA A 587 24.84 4.18 -35.25
N ALA A 588 25.70 4.77 -36.09
CA ALA A 588 25.34 5.15 -37.45
C ALA A 588 25.32 3.93 -38.38
N TYR A 589 24.20 3.72 -39.08
CA TYR A 589 24.06 2.64 -40.04
C TYR A 589 25.11 2.69 -41.16
N CYS A 590 25.49 1.51 -41.63
CA CYS A 590 26.35 1.37 -42.79
C CYS A 590 25.73 2.04 -44.03
N ALA A 591 26.58 2.65 -44.88
CA ALA A 591 26.14 3.16 -46.18
C ALA A 591 25.77 2.00 -47.11
N SER A 592 24.75 2.19 -47.95
CA SER A 592 24.37 1.26 -49.02
C SER A 592 23.88 2.06 -50.23
N ALA A 593 24.61 1.99 -51.34
CA ALA A 593 24.30 2.73 -52.56
C ALA A 593 24.95 2.11 -53.82
N PRO A 594 24.34 2.27 -55.01
CA PRO A 594 24.96 1.92 -56.27
C PRO A 594 26.07 2.91 -56.68
N SER A 595 27.02 2.45 -57.50
CA SER A 595 27.95 3.32 -58.22
C SER A 595 27.28 4.10 -59.37
N SER A 596 26.12 3.63 -59.83
CA SER A 596 25.29 4.30 -60.84
C SER A 596 23.82 3.98 -60.61
N ASN A 597 22.97 4.99 -60.48
CA ASN A 597 21.50 4.86 -60.38
C ASN A 597 20.85 4.56 -61.75
N ALA A 598 21.53 3.86 -62.65
CA ALA A 598 21.05 3.59 -63.99
C ALA A 598 20.15 2.35 -64.05
N ASP A 599 19.23 2.37 -65.01
CA ASP A 599 18.41 1.24 -65.45
C ASP A 599 17.42 0.73 -64.38
N SER A 600 17.79 -0.19 -63.48
CA SER A 600 16.84 -0.84 -62.57
C SER A 600 16.47 -0.05 -61.30
N ARG A 601 15.19 -0.13 -60.90
CA ARG A 601 14.58 0.56 -59.74
C ARG A 601 13.49 -0.26 -59.05
N ILE A 602 13.02 0.17 -57.88
CA ILE A 602 11.78 -0.31 -57.26
C ILE A 602 10.61 0.56 -57.76
N ASN A 603 9.57 -0.06 -58.30
CA ASN A 603 8.37 0.64 -58.74
C ASN A 603 7.37 0.85 -57.59
N ASN A 604 7.25 -0.14 -56.70
CA ASN A 604 6.37 -0.09 -55.54
C ASN A 604 6.91 -0.98 -54.40
N PHE A 605 6.68 -0.58 -53.16
CA PHE A 605 6.82 -1.43 -51.98
C PHE A 605 5.66 -1.21 -51.00
N THR A 606 5.06 -2.29 -50.50
CA THR A 606 4.00 -2.27 -49.49
C THR A 606 4.36 -3.14 -48.30
N LEU A 607 4.12 -2.63 -47.09
CA LEU A 607 4.21 -3.36 -45.83
C LEU A 607 3.45 -2.59 -44.73
N SER A 608 2.56 -3.27 -44.02
CA SER A 608 1.73 -2.68 -42.95
C SER A 608 0.97 -1.43 -43.45
N ASN A 609 1.16 -0.27 -42.82
CA ASN A 609 0.56 1.01 -43.19
C ASN A 609 1.29 1.75 -44.34
N VAL A 610 2.40 1.21 -44.86
CA VAL A 610 3.20 1.85 -45.91
C VAL A 610 2.84 1.27 -47.28
N ASN A 611 2.59 2.17 -48.23
CA ASN A 611 2.51 1.88 -49.66
C ASN A 611 3.31 2.96 -50.42
N ASN A 612 4.57 2.68 -50.71
CA ASN A 612 5.48 3.60 -51.37
C ASN A 612 5.53 3.33 -52.88
N THR A 613 5.25 4.34 -53.68
CA THR A 613 5.43 4.34 -55.14
C THR A 613 6.34 5.51 -55.51
N PRO A 614 7.67 5.31 -55.64
CA PRO A 614 8.60 6.40 -55.88
C PRO A 614 8.36 7.09 -57.23
N ALA A 615 8.60 8.41 -57.27
CA ALA A 615 8.42 9.23 -58.47
C ALA A 615 9.20 8.69 -59.71
N PRO A 616 8.78 8.99 -60.95
CA PRO A 616 9.46 8.54 -62.17
C PRO A 616 10.95 8.95 -62.23
N GLY A 617 11.78 8.10 -62.85
CA GLY A 617 13.25 8.19 -62.81
C GLY A 617 13.86 7.07 -61.95
N CYS A 618 15.16 7.14 -61.68
CA CYS A 618 15.86 6.23 -60.74
C CYS A 618 16.65 7.03 -59.70
N THR A 619 16.74 6.53 -58.47
CA THR A 619 17.45 7.14 -57.34
C THR A 619 18.51 6.19 -56.80
N SER A 620 19.68 6.67 -56.37
CA SER A 620 20.69 5.79 -55.75
C SER A 620 20.28 5.33 -54.35
N TYR A 621 19.74 6.25 -53.54
CA TYR A 621 19.33 6.02 -52.16
C TYR A 621 18.11 6.89 -51.83
N SER A 622 17.16 6.34 -51.08
CA SER A 622 16.03 7.07 -50.48
C SER A 622 15.88 6.74 -48.99
N LEU A 623 15.57 7.74 -48.17
CA LEU A 623 15.22 7.57 -46.75
C LEU A 623 13.80 8.08 -46.52
N LEU A 624 12.94 7.23 -45.95
CA LEU A 624 11.49 7.41 -45.88
C LEU A 624 11.04 7.38 -44.41
N THR A 625 10.84 8.55 -43.82
CA THR A 625 10.52 8.72 -42.38
C THR A 625 9.07 9.10 -42.08
N THR A 626 8.29 9.48 -43.11
CA THR A 626 6.97 10.10 -42.95
C THR A 626 5.98 9.56 -43.98
N PRO A 627 4.89 8.87 -43.56
CA PRO A 627 4.68 8.31 -42.23
C PRO A 627 5.71 7.21 -41.91
N PRO A 628 6.03 6.95 -40.63
CA PRO A 628 6.79 5.78 -40.24
C PRO A 628 5.97 4.49 -40.49
N MET A 629 6.69 3.38 -40.67
CA MET A 629 6.10 2.04 -40.75
C MET A 629 5.81 1.53 -39.34
N LEU A 630 4.57 1.16 -39.06
CA LEU A 630 4.13 0.64 -37.76
C LEU A 630 4.12 -0.88 -37.80
N LEU A 631 4.93 -1.53 -36.96
CA LEU A 631 5.04 -2.98 -36.87
C LEU A 631 4.76 -3.47 -35.44
N GLU A 632 3.68 -4.24 -35.28
CA GLU A 632 3.26 -4.86 -34.02
C GLU A 632 4.17 -6.05 -33.65
N GLN A 633 4.70 -6.06 -32.43
CA GLN A 633 5.51 -7.16 -31.87
C GLN A 633 4.82 -8.53 -32.06
N GLY A 634 5.56 -9.53 -32.56
CA GLY A 634 5.07 -10.89 -32.81
C GLY A 634 4.16 -11.06 -34.04
N LYS A 635 3.65 -9.98 -34.63
CA LYS A 635 2.64 -10.06 -35.70
C LYS A 635 3.26 -10.39 -37.05
N THR A 636 2.52 -11.15 -37.86
CA THR A 636 2.86 -11.39 -39.27
C THR A 636 2.08 -10.46 -40.18
N TYR A 637 2.81 -9.77 -41.07
CA TYR A 637 2.26 -8.90 -42.10
C TYR A 637 2.56 -9.44 -43.50
N PRO A 638 1.67 -9.23 -44.49
CA PRO A 638 2.03 -9.39 -45.89
C PRO A 638 2.90 -8.22 -46.37
N PHE A 639 3.75 -8.47 -47.36
CA PHE A 639 4.43 -7.44 -48.15
C PHE A 639 4.31 -7.71 -49.65
N SER A 640 4.43 -6.65 -50.45
CA SER A 640 4.70 -6.73 -51.89
C SER A 640 5.84 -5.80 -52.27
N ILE A 641 6.71 -6.25 -53.18
CA ILE A 641 7.73 -5.42 -53.83
C ILE A 641 7.64 -5.60 -55.35
N THR A 642 7.52 -4.50 -56.10
CA THR A 642 7.56 -4.52 -57.57
C THR A 642 8.90 -3.99 -58.05
N LEU A 643 9.71 -4.84 -58.69
CA LEU A 643 10.96 -4.45 -59.31
C LEU A 643 10.70 -4.00 -60.76
N GLY A 644 11.37 -2.94 -61.21
CA GLY A 644 11.11 -2.30 -62.51
C GLY A 644 12.37 -1.75 -63.18
N THR A 645 12.21 -0.66 -63.92
CA THR A 645 13.28 0.06 -64.62
C THR A 645 12.86 1.51 -64.92
N CYS A 646 13.82 2.43 -64.99
CA CYS A 646 13.69 3.77 -65.58
C CYS A 646 14.47 3.94 -66.90
N GLY A 647 15.14 2.88 -67.38
CA GLY A 647 16.02 2.89 -68.55
C GLY A 647 15.95 1.57 -69.31
N ASN A 648 17.09 0.92 -69.52
CA ASN A 648 17.15 -0.44 -70.06
C ASN A 648 16.70 -1.47 -69.00
N ASN A 649 16.43 -2.68 -69.44
CA ASN A 649 15.87 -3.72 -68.58
C ASN A 649 16.80 -4.93 -68.50
N PHE A 650 17.44 -5.10 -67.33
CA PHE A 650 18.36 -6.19 -67.03
C PHE A 650 17.80 -7.14 -65.97
N ALA A 651 18.56 -8.21 -65.68
CA ALA A 651 18.34 -9.06 -64.52
C ALA A 651 18.63 -8.28 -63.23
N LYS A 652 17.68 -8.29 -62.30
CA LYS A 652 17.84 -7.72 -60.95
C LYS A 652 17.25 -8.64 -59.88
N ALA A 653 17.70 -8.47 -58.66
CA ALA A 653 17.06 -9.00 -57.47
C ALA A 653 17.15 -7.97 -56.34
N ALA A 654 16.37 -8.16 -55.29
CA ALA A 654 16.42 -7.33 -54.09
C ALA A 654 16.46 -8.18 -52.81
N LYS A 655 16.97 -7.59 -51.72
CA LYS A 655 16.85 -8.11 -50.36
C LYS A 655 16.20 -7.09 -49.43
N ILE A 656 15.49 -7.58 -48.43
CA ILE A 656 14.85 -6.80 -47.38
C ILE A 656 15.52 -7.18 -46.04
N PHE A 657 15.99 -6.20 -45.30
CA PHE A 657 16.61 -6.34 -43.97
C PHE A 657 15.90 -5.41 -42.98
N ALA A 658 15.88 -5.72 -41.67
CA ALA A 658 15.44 -4.75 -40.66
C ALA A 658 16.19 -4.91 -39.34
N ASP A 659 16.72 -3.81 -38.81
CA ASP A 659 17.32 -3.77 -37.47
C ASP A 659 16.21 -3.94 -36.42
N TRP A 660 16.07 -5.17 -35.92
CA TRP A 660 15.07 -5.56 -34.95
C TRP A 660 15.51 -5.27 -33.52
N ASN A 661 16.83 -5.22 -33.30
CA ASN A 661 17.43 -5.17 -31.97
C ASN A 661 17.89 -3.76 -31.55
N GLY A 662 17.97 -2.83 -32.51
CA GLY A 662 18.31 -1.43 -32.33
C GLY A 662 19.82 -1.15 -32.23
N ASN A 663 20.68 -2.01 -32.80
CA ASN A 663 22.13 -1.86 -32.69
C ASN A 663 22.76 -0.93 -33.76
N GLY A 664 22.00 -0.50 -34.78
CA GLY A 664 22.50 0.35 -35.86
C GLY A 664 23.24 -0.42 -36.97
N THR A 665 23.08 -1.74 -37.04
CA THR A 665 23.61 -2.59 -38.11
C THR A 665 22.48 -3.44 -38.73
N PHE A 666 22.83 -4.42 -39.56
CA PHE A 666 21.89 -5.35 -40.15
C PHE A 666 22.53 -6.74 -40.07
N ASP A 667 22.23 -7.46 -39.00
CA ASP A 667 22.85 -8.74 -38.68
C ASP A 667 22.36 -9.89 -39.60
N ALA A 668 23.02 -11.05 -39.54
CA ALA A 668 22.78 -12.15 -40.47
C ALA A 668 21.38 -12.78 -40.35
N ASP A 669 20.79 -12.73 -39.15
CA ASP A 669 19.43 -13.14 -38.82
C ASP A 669 18.38 -12.03 -39.05
N GLU A 670 18.79 -10.84 -39.49
CA GLU A 670 17.92 -9.70 -39.79
C GLU A 670 17.54 -9.59 -41.28
N LEU A 671 17.99 -10.54 -42.12
CA LEU A 671 17.55 -10.74 -43.50
C LEU A 671 16.14 -11.34 -43.53
N ILE A 672 15.15 -10.52 -43.90
CA ILE A 672 13.73 -10.90 -43.98
C ILE A 672 13.43 -11.71 -45.25
N ALA A 673 13.89 -11.23 -46.40
CA ALA A 673 13.51 -11.79 -47.70
C ALA A 673 14.56 -11.52 -48.79
N THR A 674 14.62 -12.42 -49.77
CA THR A 674 15.38 -12.27 -51.02
C THR A 674 14.43 -12.55 -52.18
N THR A 675 14.32 -11.65 -53.16
CA THR A 675 13.48 -11.87 -54.34
C THR A 675 14.10 -12.94 -55.25
N PRO A 676 13.30 -13.62 -56.11
CA PRO A 676 13.85 -14.26 -57.30
C PRO A 676 14.57 -13.23 -58.19
N VAL A 677 15.38 -13.71 -59.14
CA VAL A 677 15.92 -12.87 -60.21
C VAL A 677 14.80 -12.52 -61.18
N ILE A 678 14.55 -11.22 -61.37
CA ILE A 678 13.51 -10.67 -62.24
C ILE A 678 14.20 -10.00 -63.44
N THR A 679 13.88 -10.46 -64.65
CA THR A 679 14.46 -9.99 -65.92
C THR A 679 13.54 -9.03 -66.69
N ALA A 680 12.49 -8.53 -66.05
CA ALA A 680 11.47 -7.63 -66.61
C ALA A 680 11.00 -6.64 -65.53
N THR A 681 9.83 -6.02 -65.69
CA THR A 681 9.09 -5.51 -64.51
C THR A 681 8.32 -6.69 -63.90
N GLY A 682 8.36 -6.85 -62.58
CA GLY A 682 7.70 -7.97 -61.91
C GLY A 682 7.45 -7.73 -60.42
N GLU A 683 6.34 -8.26 -59.92
CA GLU A 683 5.95 -8.24 -58.50
C GLU A 683 6.43 -9.50 -57.79
N TYR A 684 6.87 -9.35 -56.53
CA TYR A 684 7.14 -10.43 -55.60
C TYR A 684 6.45 -10.15 -54.27
N THR A 685 5.65 -11.11 -53.80
CA THR A 685 4.89 -11.01 -52.55
C THR A 685 5.38 -12.04 -51.54
N GLY A 686 5.20 -11.74 -50.26
CA GLY A 686 5.58 -12.62 -49.16
C GLY A 686 5.00 -12.17 -47.82
N THR A 687 5.50 -12.75 -46.74
CA THR A 687 5.15 -12.36 -45.37
C THR A 687 6.40 -12.10 -44.53
N ILE A 688 6.25 -11.26 -43.51
CA ILE A 688 7.26 -10.90 -42.52
C ILE A 688 6.64 -11.05 -41.14
N THR A 689 7.29 -11.77 -40.24
CA THR A 689 6.90 -11.88 -38.82
C THR A 689 7.83 -11.03 -37.98
N VAL A 690 7.26 -10.09 -37.24
CA VAL A 690 8.01 -9.22 -36.33
C VAL A 690 8.50 -10.04 -35.14
N PRO A 691 9.81 -10.08 -34.83
CA PRO A 691 10.33 -10.85 -33.70
C PRO A 691 9.72 -10.44 -32.35
N LEU A 692 9.60 -11.40 -31.42
CA LEU A 692 9.20 -11.08 -30.04
C LEU A 692 10.28 -10.31 -29.25
N SER A 693 11.50 -10.21 -29.78
CA SER A 693 12.61 -9.44 -29.20
C SER A 693 12.51 -7.92 -29.41
N VAL A 694 11.69 -7.44 -30.34
CA VAL A 694 11.49 -5.99 -30.51
C VAL A 694 10.84 -5.38 -29.28
N ILE A 695 11.21 -4.15 -28.92
CA ILE A 695 10.66 -3.44 -27.76
C ILE A 695 9.67 -2.39 -28.25
N PRO A 696 8.36 -2.52 -27.95
CA PRO A 696 7.37 -1.50 -28.29
C PRO A 696 7.73 -0.11 -27.74
N GLY A 697 7.69 0.90 -28.61
CA GLY A 697 8.16 2.26 -28.35
C GLY A 697 9.56 2.56 -28.90
N ASN A 698 10.35 1.54 -29.25
CA ASN A 698 11.58 1.73 -30.00
C ASN A 698 11.31 1.89 -31.51
N SER A 699 12.30 2.44 -32.20
CA SER A 699 12.35 2.61 -33.66
C SER A 699 13.63 2.02 -34.23
N GLY A 700 13.55 1.45 -35.43
CA GLY A 700 14.69 0.92 -36.20
C GLY A 700 14.60 1.34 -37.67
N LEU A 701 15.47 0.80 -38.53
CA LEU A 701 15.34 0.92 -39.98
C LEU A 701 15.02 -0.43 -40.62
N LEU A 702 14.13 -0.41 -41.62
CA LEU A 702 13.99 -1.48 -42.61
C LEU A 702 14.62 -1.02 -43.92
N ARG A 703 15.56 -1.79 -44.44
CA ARG A 703 16.34 -1.49 -45.65
C ARG A 703 16.00 -2.45 -46.77
N VAL A 704 15.66 -1.91 -47.93
CA VAL A 704 15.48 -2.65 -49.18
C VAL A 704 16.65 -2.32 -50.11
N VAL A 705 17.45 -3.32 -50.48
CA VAL A 705 18.57 -3.16 -51.43
C VAL A 705 18.23 -3.89 -52.72
N LEU A 706 18.06 -3.17 -53.82
CA LEU A 706 17.93 -3.71 -55.17
C LEU A 706 19.28 -3.59 -55.90
N THR A 707 19.68 -4.65 -56.60
CA THR A 707 20.87 -4.62 -57.46
C THR A 707 20.61 -5.25 -58.82
N GLU A 708 21.27 -4.75 -59.87
CA GLU A 708 21.35 -5.45 -61.16
C GLU A 708 22.30 -6.65 -61.03
N THR A 709 21.73 -7.85 -60.95
CA THR A 709 22.44 -9.10 -60.73
C THR A 709 21.65 -10.31 -61.23
N SER A 710 22.36 -11.35 -61.67
CA SER A 710 21.82 -12.70 -61.85
C SER A 710 22.08 -13.61 -60.63
N ASP A 711 22.79 -13.10 -59.62
CA ASP A 711 23.12 -13.77 -58.37
C ASP A 711 22.60 -12.94 -57.17
N PRO A 712 21.46 -13.32 -56.55
CA PRO A 712 20.95 -12.65 -55.37
C PRO A 712 21.83 -12.83 -54.12
N THR A 713 22.76 -13.79 -54.09
CA THR A 713 23.60 -14.01 -52.90
C THR A 713 24.55 -12.83 -52.66
N ALA A 714 25.07 -12.23 -53.74
CA ALA A 714 25.93 -11.03 -53.73
C ALA A 714 25.27 -9.77 -53.13
N ILE A 715 23.94 -9.74 -52.98
CA ILE A 715 23.24 -8.60 -52.35
C ILE A 715 23.51 -8.60 -50.84
N THR A 716 23.96 -7.47 -50.32
CA THR A 716 24.26 -7.26 -48.89
C THR A 716 23.59 -5.97 -48.40
N ALA A 717 23.40 -5.83 -47.09
CA ALA A 717 22.78 -4.64 -46.50
C ALA A 717 23.68 -3.39 -46.52
N CYS A 718 24.98 -3.57 -46.78
CA CYS A 718 26.03 -2.56 -46.59
C CYS A 718 27.03 -2.58 -47.76
N GLY A 719 27.50 -1.41 -48.20
CA GLY A 719 28.57 -1.25 -49.19
C GLY A 719 28.11 -0.69 -50.53
N SER A 720 28.97 -0.85 -51.54
CA SER A 720 28.76 -0.33 -52.90
C SER A 720 28.57 -1.46 -53.91
N TYR A 721 27.55 -1.34 -54.75
CA TYR A 721 27.25 -2.27 -55.85
C TYR A 721 27.19 -1.53 -57.19
N ALA A 722 27.15 -2.25 -58.32
CA ALA A 722 27.26 -1.63 -59.64
C ALA A 722 26.10 -0.67 -59.95
N LYS A 723 24.88 -1.22 -60.04
CA LYS A 723 23.64 -0.51 -60.36
C LYS A 723 22.45 -1.04 -59.55
N GLY A 724 21.42 -0.24 -59.42
CA GLY A 724 20.21 -0.53 -58.65
C GLY A 724 19.84 0.65 -57.76
N GLU A 725 19.24 0.39 -56.59
CA GLU A 725 18.88 1.40 -55.60
C GLU A 725 18.69 0.83 -54.20
N THR A 726 18.86 1.68 -53.18
CA THR A 726 18.54 1.36 -51.78
C THR A 726 17.39 2.25 -51.28
N GLN A 727 16.45 1.67 -50.54
CA GLN A 727 15.39 2.41 -49.84
C GLN A 727 15.35 2.02 -48.35
N ASP A 728 15.57 2.99 -47.48
CA ASP A 728 15.47 2.85 -46.02
C ASP A 728 14.16 3.44 -45.51
N TYR A 729 13.48 2.71 -44.64
CA TYR A 729 12.20 3.06 -44.03
C TYR A 729 12.37 3.17 -42.51
N LEU A 730 11.87 4.25 -41.91
CA LEU A 730 11.75 4.35 -40.47
C LEU A 730 10.66 3.40 -39.97
N VAL A 731 11.04 2.44 -39.14
CA VAL A 731 10.13 1.50 -38.48
C VAL A 731 9.92 1.94 -37.04
N GLN A 732 8.67 1.92 -36.57
CA GLN A 732 8.29 2.05 -35.18
C GLN A 732 7.65 0.75 -34.69
N PHE A 733 8.23 0.17 -33.64
CA PHE A 733 7.71 -1.04 -33.03
C PHE A 733 6.58 -0.67 -32.07
N VAL A 734 5.42 -1.29 -32.23
CA VAL A 734 4.23 -1.03 -31.42
C VAL A 734 3.77 -2.30 -30.71
N LYS A 735 2.97 -2.13 -29.64
CA LYS A 735 2.33 -3.26 -28.96
C LYS A 735 1.33 -3.92 -29.90
N PRO A 736 1.10 -5.25 -29.82
CA PRO A 736 0.01 -5.89 -30.55
C PRO A 736 -1.34 -5.23 -30.27
N THR A 737 -2.21 -5.18 -31.29
CA THR A 737 -3.59 -4.69 -31.13
C THR A 737 -4.37 -5.59 -30.14
N THR A 738 -4.19 -6.90 -30.27
CA THR A 738 -4.86 -7.95 -29.49
C THR A 738 -3.80 -8.82 -28.84
N ASP A 739 -3.78 -8.91 -27.50
CA ASP A 739 -2.88 -9.77 -26.73
C ASP A 739 -3.52 -9.99 -25.34
N ALA A 740 -3.76 -11.24 -24.96
CA ALA A 740 -4.72 -11.65 -23.95
C ALA A 740 -4.24 -12.84 -23.10
N GLY A 741 -3.36 -12.61 -22.13
CA GLY A 741 -2.77 -13.68 -21.33
C GLY A 741 -3.56 -14.19 -20.14
N VAL A 742 -3.39 -15.48 -19.82
CA VAL A 742 -3.74 -16.01 -18.49
C VAL A 742 -2.55 -15.76 -17.58
N THR A 743 -2.61 -14.67 -16.81
CA THR A 743 -1.53 -14.33 -15.88
C THR A 743 -1.31 -15.41 -14.81
N VAL A 744 -2.37 -16.10 -14.35
CA VAL A 744 -2.30 -17.09 -13.25
C VAL A 744 -3.58 -17.94 -13.04
N ILE A 745 -3.44 -19.14 -12.44
CA ILE A 745 -4.49 -19.86 -11.68
C ILE A 745 -4.45 -19.45 -10.22
N VAL A 746 -5.55 -18.94 -9.69
CA VAL A 746 -5.39 -17.98 -8.61
C VAL A 746 -5.84 -18.47 -7.24
N ASN A 747 -6.75 -19.45 -7.09
CA ASN A 747 -7.04 -20.03 -5.75
C ASN A 747 -5.98 -21.05 -5.30
N ALA A 748 -4.77 -20.92 -5.85
CA ALA A 748 -3.86 -22.02 -6.10
C ALA A 748 -2.63 -22.03 -5.17
N ALA A 749 -2.85 -21.65 -3.89
CA ALA A 749 -2.00 -22.03 -2.74
C ALA A 749 -2.62 -21.58 -1.38
N ASP A 750 -3.95 -21.54 -1.26
CA ASP A 750 -4.71 -20.84 -0.18
C ASP A 750 -4.23 -21.10 1.25
N GLY A 751 -4.09 -22.36 1.65
CA GLY A 751 -3.53 -22.73 2.96
C GLY A 751 -4.50 -22.61 4.15
N SER A 752 -5.67 -21.99 3.97
CA SER A 752 -6.82 -22.02 4.90
C SER A 752 -8.12 -22.53 4.29
N SER A 753 -8.12 -22.96 3.03
CA SER A 753 -9.34 -23.45 2.39
C SER A 753 -9.77 -24.75 3.06
N CYS A 754 -10.80 -24.67 3.90
CA CYS A 754 -11.43 -25.83 4.52
C CYS A 754 -12.13 -26.65 3.41
N ALA A 755 -12.09 -27.98 3.49
CA ALA A 755 -12.58 -28.87 2.44
C ALA A 755 -14.06 -28.63 2.07
N GLY A 756 -14.36 -28.70 0.76
CA GLY A 756 -15.70 -28.44 0.20
C GLY A 756 -15.74 -28.35 -1.33
N SER A 757 -16.89 -27.97 -1.88
CA SER A 757 -17.08 -27.78 -3.32
C SER A 757 -16.54 -26.41 -3.77
N THR A 758 -15.70 -26.40 -4.81
CA THR A 758 -14.85 -25.26 -5.20
C THR A 758 -14.89 -25.04 -6.72
N SER A 759 -15.00 -23.78 -7.17
CA SER A 759 -14.77 -23.39 -8.57
C SER A 759 -13.28 -23.07 -8.79
N PRO A 760 -12.68 -23.41 -9.94
CA PRO A 760 -11.44 -22.78 -10.39
C PRO A 760 -11.64 -21.28 -10.61
N VAL A 761 -10.62 -20.47 -10.34
CA VAL A 761 -10.61 -19.05 -10.72
C VAL A 761 -9.26 -18.71 -11.36
N ILE A 762 -9.31 -18.06 -12.52
CA ILE A 762 -8.13 -17.59 -13.26
C ILE A 762 -8.14 -16.07 -13.38
N ARG A 763 -7.03 -15.48 -13.82
CA ARG A 763 -6.94 -14.06 -14.19
C ARG A 763 -6.48 -13.87 -15.62
N LEU A 764 -7.34 -13.23 -16.41
CA LEU A 764 -7.07 -12.76 -17.77
C LEU A 764 -6.50 -11.34 -17.71
N LYS A 765 -5.58 -11.02 -18.62
CA LYS A 765 -5.03 -9.68 -18.80
C LYS A 765 -5.05 -9.30 -20.27
N ASN A 766 -5.38 -8.04 -20.57
CA ASN A 766 -5.10 -7.46 -21.87
C ASN A 766 -3.70 -6.84 -21.86
N TYR A 767 -2.73 -7.42 -22.56
CA TYR A 767 -1.42 -6.76 -22.76
C TYR A 767 -1.41 -5.88 -24.03
N GLY A 768 -2.39 -6.09 -24.92
CA GLY A 768 -2.56 -5.38 -26.18
C GLY A 768 -3.00 -3.92 -26.03
N SER A 769 -3.12 -3.25 -27.17
CA SER A 769 -3.43 -1.81 -27.26
C SER A 769 -4.90 -1.48 -27.55
N ALA A 770 -5.75 -2.47 -27.85
CA ALA A 770 -7.19 -2.29 -28.04
C ALA A 770 -8.02 -3.10 -27.03
N ASN A 771 -9.29 -2.74 -26.85
CA ASN A 771 -10.22 -3.48 -25.98
C ASN A 771 -10.45 -4.91 -26.49
N ILE A 772 -10.27 -5.91 -25.63
CA ILE A 772 -10.53 -7.33 -25.94
C ILE A 772 -11.80 -7.83 -25.24
N SER A 773 -12.48 -8.83 -25.82
CA SER A 773 -13.68 -9.47 -25.25
C SER A 773 -13.90 -10.86 -25.86
N ASN A 774 -14.85 -11.64 -25.31
CA ASN A 774 -15.22 -12.98 -25.81
C ASN A 774 -14.03 -13.96 -25.81
N ILE A 775 -13.24 -13.91 -24.74
CA ILE A 775 -11.96 -14.61 -24.58
C ILE A 775 -12.22 -16.09 -24.27
N PRO A 776 -11.83 -17.05 -25.12
CA PRO A 776 -12.00 -18.48 -24.86
C PRO A 776 -10.99 -18.98 -23.83
N VAL A 777 -11.44 -19.80 -22.86
CA VAL A 777 -10.61 -20.28 -21.75
C VAL A 777 -10.80 -21.79 -21.55
N THR A 778 -9.68 -22.50 -21.49
CA THR A 778 -9.59 -23.92 -21.11
C THR A 778 -8.94 -24.03 -19.74
N VAL A 779 -9.53 -24.78 -18.80
CA VAL A 779 -8.96 -25.06 -17.47
C VAL A 779 -8.96 -26.56 -17.19
N THR A 780 -7.79 -27.13 -16.89
CA THR A 780 -7.61 -28.53 -16.48
C THR A 780 -7.27 -28.60 -15.00
N VAL A 781 -8.01 -29.42 -14.25
CA VAL A 781 -7.83 -29.70 -12.82
C VAL A 781 -7.40 -31.15 -12.63
N THR A 782 -6.25 -31.37 -12.01
CA THR A 782 -5.65 -32.69 -11.73
C THR A 782 -5.61 -32.94 -10.22
N SER A 783 -6.22 -34.05 -9.79
CA SER A 783 -6.27 -34.50 -8.39
C SER A 783 -4.97 -35.20 -7.93
N PRO A 784 -4.77 -35.46 -6.61
CA PRO A 784 -3.63 -36.22 -6.11
C PRO A 784 -3.48 -37.64 -6.69
N ASN A 785 -4.58 -38.22 -7.18
CA ASN A 785 -4.62 -39.54 -7.81
C ASN A 785 -4.59 -39.47 -9.36
N ASN A 786 -4.11 -38.35 -9.91
CA ASN A 786 -3.95 -38.07 -11.34
C ASN A 786 -5.24 -38.15 -12.19
N THR A 787 -6.44 -38.05 -11.58
CA THR A 787 -7.68 -37.92 -12.35
C THR A 787 -7.93 -36.47 -12.73
N THR A 788 -8.22 -36.23 -14.01
CA THR A 788 -8.36 -34.89 -14.60
C THR A 788 -9.83 -34.52 -14.84
N VAL A 789 -10.18 -33.26 -14.56
CA VAL A 789 -11.44 -32.63 -14.98
C VAL A 789 -11.10 -31.41 -15.84
N VAL A 790 -11.76 -31.25 -16.99
CA VAL A 790 -11.52 -30.13 -17.92
C VAL A 790 -12.78 -29.28 -18.04
N PHE A 791 -12.61 -27.97 -17.98
CA PHE A 791 -13.65 -26.96 -18.21
C PHE A 791 -13.27 -26.12 -19.42
N ASN A 792 -14.24 -25.82 -20.28
CA ASN A 792 -14.08 -24.91 -21.41
C ASN A 792 -15.20 -23.87 -21.31
N GLU A 793 -14.85 -22.61 -21.03
CA GLU A 793 -15.79 -21.51 -20.80
C GLU A 793 -15.29 -20.25 -21.55
N VAL A 794 -16.13 -19.23 -21.73
CA VAL A 794 -15.77 -18.00 -22.46
C VAL A 794 -16.03 -16.79 -21.57
N TYR A 795 -15.03 -15.91 -21.42
CA TYR A 795 -15.21 -14.63 -20.75
C TYR A 795 -15.81 -13.61 -21.72
N THR A 796 -17.07 -13.25 -21.52
CA THR A 796 -17.87 -12.39 -22.42
C THR A 796 -17.79 -10.89 -22.11
N GLY A 797 -17.13 -10.49 -21.02
CA GLY A 797 -16.91 -9.08 -20.70
C GLY A 797 -15.81 -8.45 -21.57
N THR A 798 -15.58 -7.15 -21.35
CA THR A 798 -14.53 -6.38 -22.04
C THR A 798 -13.38 -6.08 -21.09
N ILE A 799 -12.13 -6.24 -21.55
CA ILE A 799 -10.92 -5.84 -20.84
C ILE A 799 -10.23 -4.72 -21.63
N THR A 800 -10.06 -3.56 -21.00
CA THR A 800 -9.32 -2.40 -21.49
C THR A 800 -7.80 -2.65 -21.54
N PRO A 801 -7.00 -1.92 -22.35
CA PRO A 801 -5.55 -2.08 -22.43
C PRO A 801 -4.84 -2.04 -21.07
N LEU A 802 -3.96 -3.01 -20.82
CA LEU A 802 -3.24 -3.27 -19.55
C LEU A 802 -4.10 -3.61 -18.31
N ASP A 803 -5.43 -3.58 -18.40
CA ASP A 803 -6.31 -4.03 -17.33
C ASP A 803 -6.33 -5.56 -17.18
N GLU A 804 -6.73 -5.99 -15.99
CA GLU A 804 -6.79 -7.38 -15.57
C GLU A 804 -8.19 -7.70 -15.03
N VAL A 805 -8.75 -8.85 -15.40
CA VAL A 805 -10.04 -9.33 -14.87
C VAL A 805 -9.94 -10.77 -14.42
N GLU A 806 -10.76 -11.11 -13.44
CA GLU A 806 -10.85 -12.46 -12.91
C GLU A 806 -12.01 -13.20 -13.55
N PHE A 807 -11.78 -14.45 -13.89
CA PHE A 807 -12.81 -15.34 -14.41
C PHE A 807 -13.01 -16.48 -13.43
N VAL A 808 -14.11 -16.40 -12.67
CA VAL A 808 -14.62 -17.47 -11.81
C VAL A 808 -15.43 -18.41 -12.68
N LEU A 809 -14.95 -19.64 -12.86
CA LEU A 809 -15.64 -20.61 -13.70
C LEU A 809 -16.94 -21.09 -13.05
N ALA A 810 -17.95 -21.31 -13.88
CA ALA A 810 -19.22 -21.90 -13.46
C ALA A 810 -19.03 -23.37 -13.01
N GLY A 811 -18.09 -24.07 -13.64
CA GLY A 811 -17.66 -25.42 -13.26
C GLY A 811 -17.11 -25.53 -11.83
N LYS A 812 -17.35 -26.68 -11.19
CA LYS A 812 -16.93 -26.98 -9.81
C LYS A 812 -16.37 -28.39 -9.66
N PHE A 813 -15.47 -28.55 -8.69
CA PHE A 813 -14.94 -29.84 -8.25
C PHE A 813 -14.97 -29.93 -6.71
N ASN A 814 -14.84 -31.14 -6.17
CA ASN A 814 -14.87 -31.38 -4.72
C ASN A 814 -13.47 -31.61 -4.17
N THR A 815 -13.19 -31.01 -3.01
CA THR A 815 -11.87 -31.02 -2.38
C THR A 815 -11.83 -31.87 -1.11
N LEU A 816 -10.67 -32.47 -0.82
CA LEU A 816 -10.40 -33.28 0.39
C LEU A 816 -9.43 -32.54 1.33
N ALA A 817 -9.61 -32.67 2.64
CA ALA A 817 -8.73 -32.06 3.64
C ALA A 817 -7.30 -32.64 3.55
N GLY A 818 -6.29 -31.78 3.56
CA GLY A 818 -4.87 -32.16 3.40
C GLY A 818 -4.45 -32.49 1.95
N ALA A 819 -5.33 -32.32 0.96
CA ALA A 819 -5.02 -32.62 -0.44
C ALA A 819 -4.57 -31.38 -1.24
N ASN A 820 -3.80 -31.64 -2.30
CA ASN A 820 -3.31 -30.66 -3.28
C ASN A 820 -3.86 -30.98 -4.67
N TYR A 821 -4.38 -29.98 -5.39
CA TYR A 821 -4.90 -30.12 -6.74
C TYR A 821 -4.12 -29.22 -7.70
N ASN A 822 -3.47 -29.80 -8.70
CA ASN A 822 -2.74 -29.05 -9.71
C ASN A 822 -3.72 -28.55 -10.78
N ILE A 823 -3.56 -27.31 -11.18
CA ILE A 823 -4.41 -26.64 -12.16
C ILE A 823 -3.54 -26.10 -13.28
N ALA A 824 -4.00 -26.22 -14.52
CA ALA A 824 -3.45 -25.53 -15.67
C ALA A 824 -4.58 -24.78 -16.39
N ALA A 825 -4.30 -23.59 -16.91
CA ALA A 825 -5.24 -22.87 -17.75
C ALA A 825 -4.52 -22.19 -18.91
N GLU A 826 -5.28 -22.09 -20.00
CA GLU A 826 -4.87 -21.62 -21.30
C GLU A 826 -6.01 -20.80 -21.88
N THR A 827 -5.66 -19.73 -22.59
CA THR A 827 -6.59 -18.93 -23.39
C THR A 827 -6.22 -19.02 -24.86
N HIS A 828 -7.19 -18.70 -25.72
CA HIS A 828 -7.07 -18.86 -27.17
C HIS A 828 -7.77 -17.70 -27.90
N LEU A 829 -7.39 -16.45 -27.58
CA LEU A 829 -7.99 -15.30 -28.26
C LEU A 829 -7.51 -15.24 -29.71
N ASN A 830 -8.45 -15.18 -30.66
CA ASN A 830 -8.11 -15.14 -32.07
C ASN A 830 -7.45 -13.81 -32.46
N GLY A 831 -6.32 -13.88 -33.16
CA GLY A 831 -5.51 -12.71 -33.55
C GLY A 831 -4.45 -12.30 -32.52
N ASP A 832 -4.28 -13.07 -31.44
CA ASP A 832 -3.19 -12.91 -30.47
C ASP A 832 -1.85 -13.45 -31.04
N PRO A 833 -0.76 -12.65 -31.04
CA PRO A 833 0.56 -13.11 -31.46
C PRO A 833 1.48 -13.57 -30.32
N ILE A 834 1.17 -13.35 -29.03
CA ILE A 834 2.12 -13.51 -27.91
C ILE A 834 1.74 -14.68 -26.99
N THR A 835 1.54 -15.85 -27.62
CA THR A 835 1.17 -17.16 -26.99
C THR A 835 2.00 -17.64 -25.78
N GLY A 836 3.11 -16.96 -25.47
CA GLY A 836 3.92 -17.19 -24.27
C GLY A 836 3.32 -16.63 -22.98
N ASN A 837 2.27 -15.79 -23.05
CA ASN A 837 1.58 -15.25 -21.87
C ASN A 837 0.17 -15.84 -21.63
N ASP A 838 -0.35 -16.63 -22.57
CA ASP A 838 -1.65 -17.34 -22.55
C ASP A 838 -1.81 -18.35 -21.40
N LYS A 839 -0.72 -18.70 -20.71
CA LYS A 839 -0.62 -19.93 -19.91
C LYS A 839 -0.21 -19.70 -18.48
N ALA A 840 -0.95 -20.34 -17.58
CA ALA A 840 -0.58 -20.45 -16.18
C ALA A 840 -0.81 -21.84 -15.59
N THR A 841 -0.10 -22.12 -14.49
CA THR A 841 -0.32 -23.28 -13.63
C THR A 841 -0.30 -22.88 -12.15
N GLY A 842 -0.84 -23.72 -11.26
CA GLY A 842 -0.83 -23.51 -9.81
C GLY A 842 -1.38 -24.71 -9.03
N THR A 843 -1.30 -24.70 -7.68
CA THR A 843 -1.69 -25.85 -6.84
C THR A 843 -2.63 -25.46 -5.68
N ILE A 844 -3.93 -25.75 -5.83
CA ILE A 844 -4.93 -25.51 -4.77
C ILE A 844 -4.67 -26.48 -3.60
N ALA A 845 -4.28 -25.94 -2.44
CA ALA A 845 -3.93 -26.70 -1.23
C ALA A 845 -4.97 -26.51 -0.11
N ILE A 846 -5.42 -27.63 0.47
CA ILE A 846 -6.54 -27.70 1.42
C ILE A 846 -6.03 -28.05 2.82
N SER A 847 -6.42 -27.27 3.83
CA SER A 847 -5.89 -27.41 5.19
C SER A 847 -6.41 -28.65 5.92
N LEU A 848 -5.67 -29.09 6.94
CA LEU A 848 -6.24 -29.91 8.01
C LEU A 848 -7.02 -29.00 8.99
N PRO A 849 -8.10 -29.47 9.63
CA PRO A 849 -8.78 -28.71 10.69
C PRO A 849 -7.88 -28.47 11.91
N PRO A 850 -7.96 -27.31 12.59
CA PRO A 850 -7.17 -27.03 13.79
C PRO A 850 -7.58 -27.92 14.97
N ALA A 851 -6.60 -28.22 15.82
CA ALA A 851 -6.77 -29.09 16.99
C ALA A 851 -6.87 -28.31 18.30
N LEU A 852 -7.81 -28.75 19.16
CA LEU A 852 -7.89 -28.36 20.56
C LEU A 852 -6.81 -29.11 21.36
N GLY A 853 -6.18 -28.39 22.29
CA GLY A 853 -5.21 -28.94 23.25
C GLY A 853 -5.87 -29.37 24.56
N ALA A 854 -5.15 -29.21 25.67
CA ALA A 854 -5.67 -29.51 27.01
C ALA A 854 -6.83 -28.56 27.37
N LEU A 855 -7.88 -29.11 28.00
CA LEU A 855 -9.09 -28.43 28.46
C LEU A 855 -9.34 -28.77 29.94
N SER A 856 -9.87 -27.82 30.69
CA SER A 856 -10.29 -28.02 32.08
C SER A 856 -11.43 -27.06 32.47
N ALA A 857 -12.24 -27.47 33.43
CA ALA A 857 -13.33 -26.67 34.02
C ALA A 857 -13.38 -26.88 35.54
N TYR A 858 -13.66 -25.84 36.31
CA TYR A 858 -13.71 -25.87 37.77
C TYR A 858 -14.88 -25.02 38.31
N LEU A 859 -15.55 -25.50 39.36
CA LEU A 859 -16.55 -24.70 40.09
C LEU A 859 -15.86 -23.84 41.15
N CYS A 860 -16.08 -22.53 41.12
CA CYS A 860 -15.51 -21.58 42.07
C CYS A 860 -16.38 -21.48 43.34
N SER A 861 -15.94 -22.05 44.47
CA SER A 861 -16.62 -21.98 45.78
C SER A 861 -16.87 -20.54 46.25
N ASN A 862 -15.97 -19.62 45.90
CA ASN A 862 -16.05 -18.21 46.31
C ASN A 862 -17.05 -17.35 45.50
N THR A 863 -17.55 -17.83 44.35
CA THR A 863 -18.43 -17.02 43.47
C THR A 863 -19.60 -17.78 42.84
N GLY A 864 -19.65 -19.12 42.91
CA GLY A 864 -20.67 -19.96 42.27
C GLY A 864 -20.56 -20.06 40.75
N ASN A 865 -19.53 -19.45 40.14
CA ASN A 865 -19.27 -19.49 38.70
C ASN A 865 -18.35 -20.66 38.32
N TYR A 866 -18.29 -20.97 37.04
CA TYR A 866 -17.38 -21.98 36.46
C TYR A 866 -16.21 -21.29 35.76
N LEU A 867 -14.98 -21.57 36.19
CA LEU A 867 -13.77 -21.22 35.47
C LEU A 867 -13.52 -22.29 34.40
N LEU A 868 -13.36 -21.87 33.15
CA LEU A 868 -13.01 -22.70 32.00
C LEU A 868 -11.61 -22.29 31.51
N ASN A 869 -10.75 -23.25 31.24
CA ASN A 869 -9.38 -23.02 30.78
C ASN A 869 -9.00 -24.02 29.68
N GLY A 870 -8.41 -23.54 28.58
CA GLY A 870 -8.14 -24.34 27.39
C GLY A 870 -7.02 -23.78 26.49
N THR A 871 -6.51 -24.66 25.63
CA THR A 871 -5.46 -24.36 24.63
C THR A 871 -5.86 -24.87 23.25
N GLY A 872 -5.30 -24.29 22.17
CA GLY A 872 -5.59 -24.70 20.79
C GLY A 872 -5.14 -23.66 19.76
N ASP A 873 -5.03 -24.07 18.50
CA ASP A 873 -4.61 -23.19 17.39
C ASP A 873 -5.81 -22.43 16.79
N GLY A 874 -6.26 -21.39 17.50
CA GLY A 874 -7.38 -20.55 17.08
C GLY A 874 -8.12 -19.89 18.24
N GLN A 875 -9.25 -19.26 17.92
CA GLN A 875 -10.15 -18.68 18.91
C GLN A 875 -10.95 -19.79 19.61
N ILE A 876 -10.65 -20.05 20.88
CA ILE A 876 -11.45 -20.95 21.73
C ILE A 876 -12.81 -20.33 22.04
N LEU A 877 -13.85 -21.15 21.92
CA LEU A 877 -15.25 -20.84 22.16
C LEU A 877 -15.85 -21.93 23.05
N TRP A 878 -16.60 -21.52 24.08
CA TRP A 878 -17.13 -22.41 25.12
C TRP A 878 -18.65 -22.54 25.04
N TYR A 879 -19.15 -23.76 25.15
CA TYR A 879 -20.56 -24.15 24.99
C TYR A 879 -21.03 -25.03 26.16
N LYS A 880 -22.35 -25.11 26.41
CA LYS A 880 -22.96 -25.98 27.43
C LYS A 880 -23.45 -27.33 26.87
N SER A 881 -23.51 -27.45 25.54
CA SER A 881 -23.87 -28.64 24.78
C SER A 881 -23.09 -28.66 23.46
N PRO A 882 -22.75 -29.83 22.88
CA PRO A 882 -22.05 -29.91 21.61
C PRO A 882 -22.91 -29.37 20.45
N ALA A 883 -24.23 -29.27 20.61
CA ALA A 883 -25.17 -28.77 19.60
C ALA A 883 -25.54 -27.28 19.76
N ASP A 884 -24.99 -26.56 20.75
CA ASP A 884 -25.33 -25.14 20.98
C ASP A 884 -24.92 -24.26 19.80
N ALA A 885 -25.85 -23.41 19.33
CA ALA A 885 -25.56 -22.46 18.24
C ALA A 885 -24.66 -21.30 18.68
N LEU A 886 -24.76 -20.87 19.96
CA LEU A 886 -24.06 -19.70 20.49
C LEU A 886 -23.14 -20.10 21.66
N PRO A 887 -21.90 -19.59 21.70
CA PRO A 887 -21.01 -19.83 22.84
C PRO A 887 -21.46 -19.01 24.06
N VAL A 888 -21.30 -19.61 25.25
CA VAL A 888 -21.53 -18.96 26.55
C VAL A 888 -20.33 -18.13 27.01
N ALA A 889 -19.13 -18.43 26.51
CA ALA A 889 -17.93 -17.60 26.68
C ALA A 889 -16.88 -17.89 25.60
N PHE A 890 -15.77 -17.16 25.60
CA PHE A 890 -14.71 -17.22 24.61
C PHE A 890 -13.34 -16.97 25.26
N GLY A 891 -12.27 -17.39 24.58
CA GLY A 891 -10.88 -17.18 25.01
C GLY A 891 -10.29 -18.38 25.76
N PRO A 892 -8.97 -18.39 25.98
CA PRO A 892 -8.26 -19.49 26.63
C PRO A 892 -8.61 -19.61 28.11
N ILE A 893 -8.99 -18.52 28.78
CA ILE A 893 -9.50 -18.51 30.15
C ILE A 893 -10.82 -17.74 30.15
N ALA A 894 -11.87 -18.32 30.72
CA ALA A 894 -13.22 -17.76 30.74
C ALA A 894 -13.96 -18.10 32.04
N THR A 895 -14.94 -17.28 32.43
CA THR A 895 -15.78 -17.49 33.62
C THR A 895 -17.27 -17.47 33.23
N VAL A 896 -18.02 -18.50 33.59
CA VAL A 896 -19.42 -18.70 33.16
C VAL A 896 -20.35 -18.93 34.36
N PRO A 897 -21.50 -18.23 34.45
CA PRO A 897 -22.49 -18.47 35.50
C PRO A 897 -23.36 -19.70 35.23
N GLY A 898 -23.63 -20.46 36.30
CA GLY A 898 -24.55 -21.60 36.32
C GLY A 898 -24.06 -22.84 35.55
N THR A 899 -24.59 -24.00 35.94
CA THR A 899 -24.24 -25.32 35.39
C THR A 899 -24.42 -25.42 33.87
N ALA A 900 -23.65 -26.31 33.25
CA ALA A 900 -24.07 -27.02 32.04
C ALA A 900 -25.00 -28.18 32.44
N GLY A 901 -25.98 -28.54 31.60
CA GLY A 901 -27.09 -29.43 31.99
C GLY A 901 -26.69 -30.84 32.44
N ASN A 902 -25.48 -31.29 32.12
CA ASN A 902 -24.89 -32.58 32.48
C ASN A 902 -23.54 -32.44 33.23
N GLY A 903 -23.18 -31.24 33.71
CA GLY A 903 -21.88 -30.98 34.34
C GLY A 903 -20.66 -30.99 33.39
N THR A 904 -20.89 -30.98 32.07
CA THR A 904 -19.84 -30.98 31.03
C THR A 904 -19.97 -29.73 30.16
N PHE A 905 -18.88 -28.98 30.00
CA PHE A 905 -18.77 -27.90 29.01
C PHE A 905 -18.08 -28.43 27.75
N TYR A 906 -18.22 -27.74 26.63
CA TYR A 906 -17.62 -28.12 25.35
C TYR A 906 -16.79 -26.97 24.80
N ALA A 907 -15.59 -27.25 24.32
CA ALA A 907 -14.76 -26.28 23.60
C ALA A 907 -14.81 -26.54 22.09
N GLY A 908 -14.84 -25.46 21.31
CA GLY A 908 -14.58 -25.46 19.88
C GLY A 908 -13.49 -24.42 19.53
N LEU A 909 -12.85 -24.57 18.37
CA LEU A 909 -12.05 -23.51 17.76
C LEU A 909 -12.80 -22.97 16.55
N ASN A 910 -12.92 -21.64 16.45
CA ASN A 910 -13.40 -20.92 15.27
C ASN A 910 -14.76 -21.40 14.70
N ASP A 911 -15.63 -21.98 15.53
CA ASP A 911 -16.84 -22.69 15.12
C ASP A 911 -18.16 -21.95 15.41
N PHE A 912 -18.09 -20.71 15.92
CA PHE A 912 -19.26 -19.85 16.01
C PHE A 912 -19.73 -19.40 14.62
N SER A 913 -21.05 -19.48 14.38
CA SER A 913 -21.74 -18.80 13.29
C SER A 913 -23.18 -18.44 13.68
N GLY A 914 -23.78 -17.45 13.00
CA GLY A 914 -25.19 -17.12 13.14
C GLY A 914 -25.59 -15.81 12.45
N THR A 915 -26.73 -15.26 12.86
CA THR A 915 -27.39 -14.09 12.22
C THR A 915 -27.62 -12.95 13.22
N VAL A 916 -27.49 -11.70 12.77
CA VAL A 916 -27.77 -10.50 13.57
C VAL A 916 -28.49 -9.42 12.75
N GLY A 917 -29.23 -8.54 13.42
CA GLY A 917 -30.05 -7.50 12.78
C GLY A 917 -31.40 -8.01 12.25
N PRO A 918 -32.23 -7.14 11.66
CA PRO A 918 -33.53 -7.51 11.10
C PRO A 918 -33.38 -8.36 9.83
N ALA A 919 -34.21 -9.39 9.65
CA ALA A 919 -34.11 -10.31 8.50
C ALA A 919 -34.46 -9.67 7.14
N THR A 920 -35.30 -8.64 7.14
CA THR A 920 -35.69 -7.89 5.93
C THR A 920 -35.86 -6.40 6.26
N LYS A 921 -35.91 -5.54 5.24
CA LYS A 921 -36.21 -4.12 5.42
C LYS A 921 -37.61 -3.84 5.96
N ASN A 922 -38.57 -4.74 5.74
CA ASN A 922 -39.99 -4.58 6.09
C ASN A 922 -40.28 -4.78 7.59
N VAL A 923 -39.24 -4.95 8.44
CA VAL A 923 -39.36 -4.97 9.91
C VAL A 923 -39.61 -3.57 10.49
N PHE A 924 -39.28 -2.51 9.76
CA PHE A 924 -39.48 -1.11 10.15
C PHE A 924 -40.44 -0.39 9.19
N SER A 925 -41.02 0.73 9.62
CA SER A 925 -42.24 1.28 9.01
C SER A 925 -42.01 2.26 7.85
N ALA A 926 -40.81 2.82 7.70
CA ALA A 926 -40.48 3.73 6.61
C ALA A 926 -39.00 3.67 6.21
N GLY A 927 -38.72 3.94 4.93
CA GLY A 927 -37.38 4.03 4.36
C GLY A 927 -37.39 4.43 2.90
N GLY A 928 -36.23 4.37 2.25
CA GLY A 928 -36.05 4.73 0.85
C GLY A 928 -34.63 4.46 0.36
N TYR A 929 -34.42 4.58 -0.95
CA TYR A 929 -33.12 4.36 -1.59
C TYR A 929 -32.46 5.69 -1.93
N ASN A 930 -31.15 5.77 -1.75
CA ASN A 930 -30.30 6.84 -2.28
C ASN A 930 -28.82 6.41 -2.17
N GLN A 931 -27.91 7.32 -2.47
CA GLN A 931 -26.57 7.31 -1.90
C GLN A 931 -26.61 7.98 -0.52
N PHE A 932 -26.05 7.32 0.49
CA PHE A 932 -26.12 7.76 1.89
C PHE A 932 -24.72 7.72 2.53
N SER A 933 -24.31 8.82 3.15
CA SER A 933 -22.99 8.98 3.79
C SER A 933 -22.79 8.29 5.15
N PRO A 934 -23.83 7.99 5.96
CA PRO A 934 -23.61 7.36 7.26
C PRO A 934 -23.06 5.93 7.19
N SER A 935 -22.18 5.63 8.15
CA SER A 935 -21.52 4.35 8.38
C SER A 935 -22.20 3.59 9.53
N VAL A 936 -22.09 2.26 9.54
CA VAL A 936 -22.62 1.39 10.60
C VAL A 936 -21.54 1.15 11.66
N SER A 937 -21.84 1.39 12.93
CA SER A 937 -20.92 1.07 14.03
C SER A 937 -21.19 -0.34 14.54
N VAL A 938 -20.13 -1.14 14.70
CA VAL A 938 -20.18 -2.53 15.17
C VAL A 938 -19.09 -2.78 16.22
N TYR A 939 -19.27 -3.82 17.04
CA TYR A 939 -18.29 -4.26 18.02
C TYR A 939 -18.19 -5.78 18.05
N THR A 940 -16.99 -6.31 18.31
CA THR A 940 -16.78 -7.74 18.52
C THR A 940 -15.77 -8.02 19.63
N ASN A 941 -15.95 -9.17 20.31
CA ASN A 941 -15.04 -9.65 21.35
C ASN A 941 -13.99 -10.65 20.84
N VAL A 942 -14.10 -11.13 19.60
CA VAL A 942 -13.20 -12.14 19.02
C VAL A 942 -13.03 -11.89 17.51
N PRO A 943 -12.03 -12.49 16.83
CA PRO A 943 -11.89 -12.36 15.39
C PRO A 943 -13.07 -12.99 14.62
N VAL A 944 -13.74 -12.21 13.76
CA VAL A 944 -14.95 -12.64 13.01
C VAL A 944 -14.91 -12.26 11.53
N VAL A 945 -15.78 -12.90 10.75
CA VAL A 945 -16.10 -12.60 9.36
C VAL A 945 -17.58 -12.29 9.23
N LEU A 946 -17.91 -11.11 8.69
CA LEU A 946 -19.24 -10.78 8.20
C LEU A 946 -19.39 -11.45 6.82
N GLN A 947 -20.08 -12.59 6.74
CA GLN A 947 -20.09 -13.43 5.54
C GLN A 947 -20.97 -12.86 4.44
N THR A 948 -22.23 -12.59 4.77
CA THR A 948 -23.27 -12.16 3.83
C THR A 948 -24.26 -11.23 4.52
N ALA A 949 -24.91 -10.36 3.76
CA ALA A 949 -26.10 -9.64 4.19
C ALA A 949 -27.12 -9.58 3.05
N ARG A 950 -28.41 -9.56 3.38
CA ARG A 950 -29.45 -9.11 2.47
C ARG A 950 -29.33 -7.59 2.32
N MET A 951 -29.21 -7.13 1.07
CA MET A 951 -29.16 -5.72 0.70
C MET A 951 -30.18 -5.45 -0.42
N TYR A 952 -30.58 -4.19 -0.55
CA TYR A 952 -31.66 -3.76 -1.44
C TYR A 952 -31.16 -2.59 -2.28
N PHE A 953 -31.25 -2.73 -3.61
CA PHE A 953 -30.62 -1.83 -4.57
C PHE A 953 -31.68 -1.16 -5.44
N GLY A 954 -31.72 0.18 -5.41
CA GLY A 954 -32.66 0.98 -6.17
C GLY A 954 -32.20 1.26 -7.60
N ASN A 955 -30.92 1.07 -7.87
CA ASN A 955 -30.30 1.13 -9.19
C ASN A 955 -29.11 0.16 -9.27
N SER A 956 -28.72 -0.21 -10.48
CA SER A 956 -27.53 -1.02 -10.73
C SER A 956 -26.25 -0.16 -10.66
N GLY A 957 -25.13 -0.76 -10.26
CA GLY A 957 -23.82 -0.10 -10.22
C GLY A 957 -22.87 -0.71 -9.19
N LYS A 958 -21.73 -0.06 -8.95
CA LYS A 958 -20.62 -0.55 -8.12
C LYS A 958 -20.61 0.10 -6.74
N LEU A 959 -20.78 -0.70 -5.69
CA LEU A 959 -20.73 -0.28 -4.29
C LEU A 959 -19.47 -0.81 -3.60
N THR A 960 -18.73 0.05 -2.89
CA THR A 960 -17.60 -0.35 -2.04
C THR A 960 -18.01 -0.30 -0.57
N ILE A 961 -17.64 -1.32 0.21
CA ILE A 961 -17.94 -1.40 1.65
C ILE A 961 -16.62 -1.66 2.39
N THR A 962 -16.26 -0.79 3.34
CA THR A 962 -15.00 -0.88 4.10
C THR A 962 -15.27 -0.90 5.60
N ALA A 963 -14.61 -1.81 6.33
CA ALA A 963 -14.53 -1.84 7.78
C ALA A 963 -13.22 -1.19 8.26
N THR A 964 -13.35 -0.26 9.21
CA THR A 964 -12.26 0.57 9.75
C THR A 964 -12.22 0.43 11.28
N ASN A 965 -11.04 0.32 11.89
CA ASN A 965 -10.90 0.23 13.35
C ASN A 965 -10.92 1.62 14.03
N SER A 966 -10.84 1.66 15.36
CA SER A 966 -10.84 2.89 16.16
C SER A 966 -9.65 3.84 15.94
N SER A 967 -8.56 3.42 15.29
CA SER A 967 -7.42 4.29 14.93
C SER A 967 -7.47 4.81 13.48
N GLY A 968 -8.58 4.59 12.76
CA GLY A 968 -8.76 5.00 11.37
C GLY A 968 -8.20 4.00 10.34
N GLN A 969 -7.73 2.83 10.77
CA GLN A 969 -7.11 1.85 9.89
C GLN A 969 -8.16 0.94 9.22
N ALA A 970 -8.14 0.87 7.89
CA ALA A 970 -9.14 0.16 7.08
C ALA A 970 -8.85 -1.35 7.02
N VAL A 971 -9.22 -2.10 8.06
CA VAL A 971 -8.89 -3.54 8.22
C VAL A 971 -9.43 -4.47 7.13
N SER A 972 -10.58 -4.17 6.51
CA SER A 972 -11.19 -5.05 5.51
C SER A 972 -12.08 -4.28 4.53
N THR A 973 -12.17 -4.74 3.27
CA THR A 973 -12.96 -4.08 2.21
C THR A 973 -13.51 -5.11 1.22
N VAL A 974 -14.71 -4.88 0.72
CA VAL A 974 -15.40 -5.67 -0.31
C VAL A 974 -16.05 -4.72 -1.33
N VAL A 975 -16.20 -5.16 -2.58
CA VAL A 975 -16.87 -4.43 -3.66
C VAL A 975 -17.98 -5.29 -4.25
N VAL A 976 -19.12 -4.67 -4.45
CA VAL A 976 -20.37 -5.30 -4.86
C VAL A 976 -20.80 -4.65 -6.17
N ASN A 977 -20.69 -5.39 -7.27
CA ASN A 977 -21.33 -5.03 -8.53
C ASN A 977 -22.81 -5.41 -8.40
N ALA A 978 -23.64 -4.46 -8.02
CA ALA A 978 -25.05 -4.68 -7.73
C ALA A 978 -25.91 -4.56 -9.00
N ALA A 979 -26.79 -5.52 -9.20
CA ALA A 979 -27.99 -5.34 -10.01
C ALA A 979 -29.09 -4.72 -9.14
N ALA A 980 -29.91 -3.83 -9.70
CA ALA A 980 -31.09 -3.31 -9.04
C ALA A 980 -32.05 -4.46 -8.63
N THR A 981 -32.58 -4.40 -7.40
CA THR A 981 -33.57 -5.35 -6.88
C THR A 981 -34.98 -4.73 -6.79
N ARG A 982 -35.05 -3.39 -6.80
CA ARG A 982 -36.28 -2.60 -6.92
C ARG A 982 -36.97 -2.87 -8.26
N GLY A 983 -38.29 -3.10 -8.25
CA GLY A 983 -39.09 -3.44 -9.44
C GLY A 983 -39.18 -2.34 -10.50
N THR A 984 -38.74 -1.12 -10.17
CA THR A 984 -38.45 -0.05 -11.15
C THR A 984 -37.13 0.61 -10.76
N PRO A 985 -36.01 0.27 -11.45
CA PRO A 985 -34.71 0.89 -11.21
C PRO A 985 -34.68 2.38 -11.57
N GLY A 986 -33.73 3.12 -11.00
CA GLY A 986 -33.45 4.52 -11.39
C GLY A 986 -32.45 5.21 -10.46
N PRO A 987 -31.72 6.24 -10.92
CA PRO A 987 -30.70 6.92 -10.11
C PRO A 987 -31.30 7.83 -9.03
N GLY A 988 -30.47 8.20 -8.04
CA GLY A 988 -30.78 9.21 -7.03
C GLY A 988 -31.73 8.75 -5.91
N ALA A 989 -32.52 9.70 -5.38
CA ALA A 989 -33.42 9.46 -4.25
C ALA A 989 -34.75 8.82 -4.70
N GLN A 990 -35.10 7.66 -4.14
CA GLN A 990 -36.26 6.87 -4.55
C GLN A 990 -37.10 6.41 -3.35
N THR A 991 -38.42 6.36 -3.53
CA THR A 991 -39.37 5.83 -2.53
C THR A 991 -39.19 4.33 -2.29
N ASN A 992 -39.55 3.86 -1.10
CA ASN A 992 -39.61 2.42 -0.78
C ASN A 992 -40.50 1.67 -1.79
N ASP A 993 -40.03 0.50 -2.21
CA ASP A 993 -40.77 -0.50 -2.96
C ASP A 993 -41.05 -1.68 -2.01
N PRO A 994 -42.28 -1.86 -1.49
CA PRO A 994 -42.59 -2.93 -0.54
C PRO A 994 -42.40 -4.35 -1.09
N ALA A 995 -42.38 -4.52 -2.43
CA ALA A 995 -42.25 -5.81 -3.10
C ALA A 995 -40.78 -6.24 -3.31
N ASP A 996 -39.83 -5.30 -3.36
CA ASP A 996 -38.40 -5.59 -3.46
C ASP A 996 -37.92 -6.49 -2.31
N GLN A 997 -37.53 -7.72 -2.67
CA GLN A 997 -37.03 -8.75 -1.75
C GLN A 997 -35.55 -8.59 -1.40
N GLY A 998 -34.81 -7.77 -2.13
CA GLY A 998 -33.36 -7.65 -2.02
C GLY A 998 -32.61 -8.92 -2.45
N ILE A 999 -31.29 -8.81 -2.47
CA ILE A 999 -30.37 -9.90 -2.82
C ILE A 999 -29.42 -10.19 -1.66
N VAL A 1000 -29.02 -11.46 -1.51
CA VAL A 1000 -28.01 -11.86 -0.53
C VAL A 1000 -26.62 -11.57 -1.12
N VAL A 1001 -25.95 -10.56 -0.59
CA VAL A 1001 -24.64 -10.09 -1.01
C VAL A 1001 -23.54 -10.80 -0.20
N PRO A 1002 -22.51 -11.39 -0.84
CA PRO A 1002 -21.30 -11.80 -0.15
C PRO A 1002 -20.49 -10.57 0.30
N LEU A 1003 -20.24 -10.47 1.60
CA LEU A 1003 -19.44 -9.41 2.21
C LEU A 1003 -18.02 -9.87 2.53
N ASN A 1004 -17.88 -11.06 3.12
CA ASN A 1004 -16.62 -11.64 3.58
C ASN A 1004 -15.68 -10.67 4.35
N LEU A 1005 -16.24 -9.66 5.04
CA LEU A 1005 -15.47 -8.62 5.72
C LEU A 1005 -14.89 -9.16 7.04
N THR A 1006 -13.58 -9.08 7.18
CA THR A 1006 -12.83 -9.55 8.35
C THR A 1006 -12.72 -8.46 9.42
N LEU A 1007 -13.03 -8.81 10.67
CA LEU A 1007 -12.72 -8.00 11.85
C LEU A 1007 -11.66 -8.78 12.64
N PRO A 1008 -10.35 -8.44 12.51
CA PRO A 1008 -9.26 -9.33 12.89
C PRO A 1008 -8.95 -9.38 14.39
N THR A 1009 -9.46 -8.44 15.19
CA THR A 1009 -9.22 -8.34 16.63
C THR A 1009 -10.53 -8.00 17.37
N ALA A 1010 -10.54 -8.14 18.69
CA ALA A 1010 -11.59 -7.53 19.50
C ALA A 1010 -11.57 -5.99 19.37
N GLY A 1011 -12.72 -5.34 19.49
CA GLY A 1011 -12.86 -3.88 19.45
C GLY A 1011 -14.05 -3.37 18.66
N THR A 1012 -14.15 -2.04 18.59
CA THR A 1012 -15.15 -1.29 17.81
C THR A 1012 -14.64 -1.06 16.39
N TYR A 1013 -15.54 -1.21 15.41
CA TYR A 1013 -15.28 -0.94 14.00
C TYR A 1013 -16.42 -0.12 13.38
N THR A 1014 -16.08 0.64 12.34
CA THR A 1014 -17.01 1.45 11.55
C THR A 1014 -17.05 0.89 10.12
N ILE A 1015 -18.24 0.55 9.63
CA ILE A 1015 -18.47 -0.01 8.30
C ILE A 1015 -19.11 1.05 7.41
N SER A 1016 -18.32 1.61 6.48
CA SER A 1016 -18.73 2.69 5.59
C SER A 1016 -18.96 2.22 4.15
N LEU A 1017 -19.95 2.81 3.48
CA LEU A 1017 -20.20 2.63 2.05
C LEU A 1017 -19.56 3.77 1.23
N ALA A 1018 -19.14 3.47 0.01
CA ALA A 1018 -18.81 4.42 -1.04
C ALA A 1018 -19.43 3.93 -2.37
N TYR A 1019 -19.88 4.87 -3.20
CA TYR A 1019 -20.76 4.62 -4.34
C TYR A 1019 -20.05 5.00 -5.66
N ASP A 1020 -20.41 4.37 -6.76
CA ASP A 1020 -20.19 4.95 -8.10
C ASP A 1020 -21.26 6.01 -8.42
N ALA A 1021 -21.27 6.55 -9.63
CA ALA A 1021 -22.25 7.56 -10.05
C ALA A 1021 -23.71 7.05 -10.16
N ASN A 1022 -23.95 5.74 -10.05
CA ASN A 1022 -25.22 5.12 -10.43
C ASN A 1022 -25.93 4.39 -9.29
N VAL A 1023 -25.21 3.61 -8.48
CA VAL A 1023 -25.81 2.67 -7.52
C VAL A 1023 -26.50 3.40 -6.37
N THR A 1024 -27.66 2.89 -5.95
CA THR A 1024 -28.42 3.41 -4.80
C THR A 1024 -28.80 2.25 -3.87
N VAL A 1025 -28.77 2.49 -2.56
CA VAL A 1025 -29.05 1.47 -1.53
C VAL A 1025 -30.17 1.92 -0.62
N TYR A 1026 -30.90 0.96 -0.06
CA TYR A 1026 -31.98 1.23 0.87
C TYR A 1026 -31.49 1.54 2.30
N ARG A 1027 -32.07 2.55 2.95
CA ARG A 1027 -32.07 2.72 4.42
C ARG A 1027 -33.50 2.73 4.97
N ASN A 1028 -33.67 2.27 6.21
CA ASN A 1028 -34.86 2.57 6.99
C ASN A 1028 -34.69 3.89 7.75
N ASN A 1029 -35.77 4.65 7.91
CA ASN A 1029 -35.81 5.96 8.59
C ASN A 1029 -37.06 6.18 9.47
N GLY A 1030 -37.86 5.15 9.76
CA GLY A 1030 -39.01 5.23 10.66
C GLY A 1030 -39.29 3.92 11.37
N GLY A 1031 -39.65 3.99 12.65
CA GLY A 1031 -39.98 2.81 13.49
C GLY A 1031 -38.79 1.96 13.96
N VAL A 1032 -37.56 2.43 13.76
CA VAL A 1032 -36.34 1.68 14.09
C VAL A 1032 -36.21 1.50 15.62
N THR A 1033 -36.08 0.24 16.04
CA THR A 1033 -35.88 -0.18 17.43
C THR A 1033 -34.96 -1.42 17.48
N GLY A 1034 -34.28 -1.64 18.60
CA GLY A 1034 -33.45 -2.85 18.82
C GLY A 1034 -31.93 -2.66 18.87
N TYR A 1035 -31.40 -1.44 18.69
CA TYR A 1035 -29.98 -1.17 18.93
C TYR A 1035 -29.62 -1.30 20.44
N PRO A 1036 -28.46 -1.90 20.79
CA PRO A 1036 -27.53 -2.60 19.91
C PRO A 1036 -28.02 -4.01 19.57
N PHE A 1037 -28.06 -4.38 18.28
CA PHE A 1037 -28.46 -5.72 17.85
C PHE A 1037 -27.30 -6.68 18.12
N LYS A 1038 -27.50 -7.71 18.95
CA LYS A 1038 -26.43 -8.62 19.40
C LYS A 1038 -26.63 -10.05 18.89
N ILE A 1039 -25.53 -10.78 18.75
CA ILE A 1039 -25.51 -12.24 18.67
C ILE A 1039 -24.58 -12.81 19.74
N GLY A 1040 -25.19 -13.43 20.76
CA GLY A 1040 -24.50 -13.92 21.95
C GLY A 1040 -23.66 -12.84 22.64
N GLY A 1041 -22.53 -13.26 23.22
CA GLY A 1041 -21.48 -12.35 23.70
C GLY A 1041 -20.41 -12.01 22.65
N ILE A 1042 -20.63 -12.32 21.37
CA ILE A 1042 -19.57 -12.35 20.35
C ILE A 1042 -19.53 -11.09 19.47
N PHE A 1043 -20.67 -10.66 18.94
CA PHE A 1043 -20.76 -9.57 17.98
C PHE A 1043 -22.02 -8.74 18.19
N SER A 1044 -21.94 -7.43 17.94
CA SER A 1044 -23.10 -6.54 17.94
C SER A 1044 -23.00 -5.38 16.96
N ILE A 1045 -24.12 -5.06 16.32
CA ILE A 1045 -24.31 -3.78 15.61
C ILE A 1045 -24.72 -2.74 16.66
N LEU A 1046 -23.85 -1.77 16.92
CA LEU A 1046 -24.04 -0.76 17.97
C LEU A 1046 -25.01 0.35 17.55
N GLY A 1047 -24.90 0.81 16.30
CA GLY A 1047 -25.57 2.01 15.83
C GLY A 1047 -25.12 2.42 14.43
N ASN A 1048 -25.22 3.70 14.13
CA ASN A 1048 -24.67 4.36 12.95
C ASN A 1048 -24.20 5.77 13.33
N ASP A 1049 -23.47 6.45 12.45
CA ASP A 1049 -22.89 7.78 12.69
C ASP A 1049 -23.76 8.95 12.15
N ALA A 1050 -25.05 8.73 11.87
CA ALA A 1050 -25.93 9.78 11.38
C ALA A 1050 -26.17 10.87 12.44
N LEU A 1051 -25.83 12.11 12.11
CA LEU A 1051 -26.04 13.31 12.92
C LEU A 1051 -27.29 14.09 12.47
N SER A 1052 -27.94 14.80 13.39
CA SER A 1052 -29.07 15.66 13.03
C SER A 1052 -28.59 16.91 12.29
N PRO A 1053 -29.19 17.25 11.12
CA PRO A 1053 -28.82 18.44 10.36
C PRO A 1053 -29.18 19.75 11.06
N THR A 1054 -29.96 19.71 12.15
CA THR A 1054 -30.34 20.89 12.95
C THR A 1054 -29.76 20.89 14.36
N ASN A 1055 -29.12 19.79 14.80
CA ASN A 1055 -28.48 19.69 16.11
C ASN A 1055 -27.40 18.57 16.11
N THR A 1056 -26.16 18.93 15.81
CA THR A 1056 -25.03 17.99 15.79
C THR A 1056 -24.74 17.32 17.14
N ASN A 1057 -25.29 17.84 18.24
CA ASN A 1057 -25.14 17.27 19.59
C ASN A 1057 -26.25 16.26 19.97
N ASP A 1058 -27.20 15.96 19.09
CA ASP A 1058 -28.22 14.92 19.35
C ASP A 1058 -27.63 13.50 19.29
N SER A 1059 -27.13 13.05 20.45
CA SER A 1059 -26.62 11.69 20.69
C SER A 1059 -27.67 10.57 20.55
N THR A 1060 -28.91 10.88 20.14
CA THR A 1060 -29.97 9.89 19.89
C THR A 1060 -30.43 9.82 18.43
N TYR A 1061 -30.12 10.81 17.60
CA TYR A 1061 -30.60 10.92 16.21
C TYR A 1061 -30.38 9.65 15.37
N TYR A 1062 -29.19 9.05 15.50
CA TYR A 1062 -28.81 7.82 14.79
C TYR A 1062 -29.80 6.66 14.98
N LYS A 1063 -30.52 6.63 16.12
CA LYS A 1063 -31.47 5.55 16.47
C LYS A 1063 -32.72 5.55 15.57
N GLY A 1064 -33.01 6.67 14.88
CA GLY A 1064 -34.10 6.75 13.91
C GLY A 1064 -33.86 5.97 12.61
N PHE A 1065 -32.64 5.49 12.37
CA PHE A 1065 -32.22 4.93 11.08
C PHE A 1065 -31.62 3.53 11.22
N TYR A 1066 -31.88 2.66 10.23
CA TYR A 1066 -31.20 1.37 10.13
C TYR A 1066 -30.54 1.20 8.76
N TYR A 1067 -29.30 0.72 8.80
CA TYR A 1067 -28.28 0.82 7.77
C TYR A 1067 -27.38 -0.44 7.80
N TYR A 1068 -26.85 -0.93 6.68
CA TYR A 1068 -27.58 -1.22 5.43
C TYR A 1068 -27.87 -2.73 5.34
N PHE A 1069 -27.54 -3.47 6.40
CA PHE A 1069 -27.30 -4.91 6.38
C PHE A 1069 -28.42 -5.64 7.09
N TYR A 1070 -29.24 -6.34 6.32
CA TYR A 1070 -30.33 -7.17 6.81
C TYR A 1070 -29.88 -8.64 6.80
N ASP A 1071 -30.43 -9.48 7.68
CA ASP A 1071 -30.08 -10.90 7.79
C ASP A 1071 -28.55 -11.18 7.88
N LEU A 1072 -27.81 -10.30 8.57
CA LEU A 1072 -26.34 -10.27 8.53
C LEU A 1072 -25.75 -11.55 9.14
N LYS A 1073 -25.12 -12.38 8.31
CA LYS A 1073 -24.48 -13.63 8.73
C LYS A 1073 -23.06 -13.34 9.22
N VAL A 1074 -22.75 -13.79 10.42
CA VAL A 1074 -21.43 -13.60 11.07
C VAL A 1074 -20.90 -14.97 11.49
N LYS A 1075 -19.61 -15.23 11.29
CA LYS A 1075 -18.90 -16.40 11.83
C LYS A 1075 -17.53 -16.03 12.39
N SER A 1076 -16.86 -16.97 13.05
CA SER A 1076 -15.44 -16.82 13.42
C SER A 1076 -14.49 -16.72 12.21
N LEU A 1077 -13.34 -16.09 12.44
CA LEU A 1077 -12.19 -16.11 11.52
C LEU A 1077 -11.49 -17.48 11.58
N GLY A 1078 -11.17 -18.07 10.42
CA GLY A 1078 -10.48 -19.37 10.31
C GLY A 1078 -11.37 -20.56 9.90
N CYS A 1079 -10.79 -21.77 9.93
CA CYS A 1079 -11.53 -23.05 9.83
C CYS A 1079 -11.93 -23.53 11.23
N PRO A 1080 -13.13 -24.16 11.38
CA PRO A 1080 -13.54 -24.75 12.64
C PRO A 1080 -12.72 -25.99 12.98
N SER A 1081 -12.54 -26.28 14.27
CA SER A 1081 -12.04 -27.59 14.74
C SER A 1081 -12.95 -28.72 14.28
N ALA A 1082 -12.39 -29.88 13.94
CA ALA A 1082 -13.12 -31.02 13.34
C ALA A 1082 -14.32 -31.50 14.17
N ALA A 1083 -14.26 -31.36 15.50
CA ALA A 1083 -15.38 -31.54 16.42
C ALA A 1083 -15.16 -30.63 17.65
N ARG A 1084 -16.23 -30.42 18.43
CA ARG A 1084 -16.14 -29.85 19.78
C ARG A 1084 -15.71 -30.92 20.77
N LEU A 1085 -14.75 -30.62 21.66
CA LEU A 1085 -14.30 -31.56 22.68
C LEU A 1085 -14.94 -31.25 24.05
N PRO A 1086 -15.36 -32.27 24.82
CA PRO A 1086 -15.89 -32.08 26.16
C PRO A 1086 -14.80 -31.79 27.19
N THR A 1087 -15.14 -30.99 28.20
CA THR A 1087 -14.45 -30.92 29.49
C THR A 1087 -15.46 -31.07 30.62
N VAL A 1088 -15.25 -32.06 31.48
CA VAL A 1088 -16.07 -32.25 32.70
C VAL A 1088 -15.64 -31.22 33.74
N VAL A 1089 -16.58 -30.76 34.58
CA VAL A 1089 -16.23 -29.94 35.75
C VAL A 1089 -15.46 -30.81 36.75
N ASN A 1090 -14.23 -30.42 37.02
CA ASN A 1090 -13.36 -30.98 38.03
C ASN A 1090 -13.45 -30.17 39.33
N LYS A 1091 -12.91 -30.74 40.41
CA LYS A 1091 -12.72 -30.11 41.71
C LYS A 1091 -11.41 -30.62 42.33
N PRO A 1092 -10.83 -29.94 43.34
CA PRO A 1092 -9.73 -30.48 44.12
C PRO A 1092 -10.12 -31.80 44.80
N VAL A 1093 -9.17 -32.73 44.87
CA VAL A 1093 -9.35 -34.07 45.46
C VAL A 1093 -8.26 -34.28 46.49
N ILE A 1094 -8.68 -34.69 47.69
CA ILE A 1094 -7.80 -35.13 48.77
C ILE A 1094 -7.61 -36.64 48.67
N THR A 1095 -6.36 -37.08 48.62
CA THR A 1095 -5.95 -38.48 48.73
C THR A 1095 -5.07 -38.63 49.97
N GLN A 1096 -5.37 -39.58 50.84
CA GLN A 1096 -4.49 -39.89 51.98
C GLN A 1096 -3.32 -40.79 51.53
N ASN A 1097 -2.09 -40.42 51.92
CA ASN A 1097 -0.88 -41.20 51.72
C ASN A 1097 -0.15 -41.37 53.08
N GLY A 1098 -0.29 -42.55 53.68
CA GLY A 1098 0.22 -42.79 55.05
C GLY A 1098 -0.52 -41.91 56.07
N PHE A 1099 0.20 -40.99 56.72
CA PHE A 1099 -0.39 -39.99 57.62
C PHE A 1099 -0.73 -38.67 56.92
N ASP A 1100 -0.30 -38.46 55.68
CA ASP A 1100 -0.46 -37.17 55.00
C ASP A 1100 -1.74 -37.13 54.15
N LEU A 1101 -2.34 -35.95 54.05
CA LEU A 1101 -3.32 -35.63 53.04
C LEU A 1101 -2.63 -34.93 51.86
N VAL A 1102 -2.92 -35.39 50.65
CA VAL A 1102 -2.30 -34.92 49.40
C VAL A 1102 -3.38 -34.36 48.49
N SER A 1103 -3.22 -33.09 48.10
CA SER A 1103 -4.01 -32.46 47.04
C SER A 1103 -3.53 -32.93 45.67
N ASN A 1104 -4.45 -33.08 44.71
CA ASN A 1104 -4.07 -33.28 43.32
C ASN A 1104 -3.38 -32.05 42.69
N PHE A 1105 -3.55 -30.86 43.27
CA PHE A 1105 -2.89 -29.61 42.84
C PHE A 1105 -1.57 -29.36 43.58
N THR A 1106 -0.53 -28.98 42.83
CA THR A 1106 0.79 -28.70 43.42
C THR A 1106 0.81 -27.36 44.16
N ASP A 1107 0.18 -26.34 43.60
CA ASP A 1107 0.25 -24.95 44.05
C ASP A 1107 -1.15 -24.36 44.27
N GLY A 1108 -1.22 -23.21 44.95
CA GLY A 1108 -2.47 -22.48 45.19
C GLY A 1108 -3.40 -23.10 46.25
N ASN A 1109 -2.97 -24.14 46.95
CA ASN A 1109 -3.74 -24.80 48.00
C ASN A 1109 -3.89 -23.93 49.27
N GLN A 1110 -4.98 -24.11 50.01
CA GLN A 1110 -5.15 -23.73 51.40
C GLN A 1110 -5.99 -24.82 52.10
N TRP A 1111 -5.45 -25.40 53.17
CA TRP A 1111 -6.11 -26.47 53.92
C TRP A 1111 -7.01 -25.94 55.04
N PHE A 1112 -8.09 -26.66 55.33
CA PHE A 1112 -9.08 -26.33 56.36
C PHE A 1112 -9.37 -27.56 57.24
N LEU A 1113 -9.73 -27.30 58.50
CA LEU A 1113 -10.23 -28.27 59.48
C LEU A 1113 -11.55 -27.73 60.07
N ASP A 1114 -12.62 -28.51 60.00
CA ASP A 1114 -13.93 -28.23 60.60
C ASP A 1114 -14.44 -26.80 60.30
N GLY A 1115 -14.25 -26.36 59.05
CA GLY A 1115 -14.67 -25.04 58.56
C GLY A 1115 -13.71 -23.88 58.84
N LYS A 1116 -12.53 -24.11 59.43
CA LYS A 1116 -11.53 -23.08 59.72
C LYS A 1116 -10.24 -23.31 58.92
N ALA A 1117 -9.69 -22.23 58.37
CA ALA A 1117 -8.42 -22.26 57.65
C ALA A 1117 -7.28 -22.62 58.61
N ILE A 1118 -6.36 -23.47 58.15
CA ILE A 1118 -5.17 -23.86 58.89
C ILE A 1118 -4.03 -22.92 58.48
N GLU A 1119 -3.60 -22.07 59.41
CA GLU A 1119 -2.60 -21.04 59.16
C GLU A 1119 -1.28 -21.64 58.62
N GLY A 1120 -0.78 -21.09 57.50
CA GLY A 1120 0.44 -21.56 56.83
C GLY A 1120 0.31 -22.87 56.04
N ALA A 1121 -0.83 -23.57 56.09
CA ALA A 1121 -1.02 -24.82 55.37
C ALA A 1121 -1.43 -24.59 53.91
N THR A 1122 -0.45 -24.28 53.05
CA THR A 1122 -0.66 -23.97 51.62
C THR A 1122 0.06 -24.91 50.63
N GLY A 1123 0.79 -25.91 51.13
CA GLY A 1123 1.48 -26.89 50.30
C GLY A 1123 0.55 -27.96 49.70
N LYS A 1124 1.04 -28.65 48.66
CA LYS A 1124 0.39 -29.84 48.06
C LYS A 1124 0.03 -30.92 49.09
N THR A 1125 0.87 -31.07 50.10
CA THR A 1125 0.79 -32.12 51.12
C THR A 1125 0.68 -31.49 52.49
N PHE A 1126 -0.19 -32.03 53.34
CA PHE A 1126 -0.43 -31.57 54.70
C PHE A 1126 -0.60 -32.76 55.65
N THR A 1127 0.17 -32.80 56.75
CA THR A 1127 0.07 -33.84 57.79
C THR A 1127 -0.92 -33.43 58.88
N PRO A 1128 -2.09 -34.08 59.03
CA PRO A 1128 -3.05 -33.70 60.06
C PRO A 1128 -2.59 -34.12 61.46
N VAL A 1129 -2.68 -33.19 62.41
CA VAL A 1129 -2.36 -33.40 63.83
C VAL A 1129 -3.58 -33.64 64.71
N GLN A 1130 -4.79 -33.67 64.13
CA GLN A 1130 -6.07 -33.92 64.81
C GLN A 1130 -7.02 -34.73 63.91
N SER A 1131 -8.03 -35.37 64.49
CA SER A 1131 -9.15 -36.01 63.79
C SER A 1131 -10.20 -34.95 63.46
N GLY A 1132 -10.78 -34.97 62.26
CA GLY A 1132 -11.82 -34.01 61.88
C GLY A 1132 -12.19 -34.05 60.39
N SER A 1133 -13.04 -33.11 59.97
CA SER A 1133 -13.44 -32.92 58.58
C SER A 1133 -12.46 -31.95 57.90
N TYR A 1134 -11.59 -32.48 57.03
CA TYR A 1134 -10.61 -31.70 56.29
C TYR A 1134 -11.11 -31.40 54.87
N TYR A 1135 -10.82 -30.20 54.37
CA TYR A 1135 -10.95 -29.90 52.94
C TYR A 1135 -9.80 -29.01 52.50
N VAL A 1136 -9.56 -28.96 51.18
CA VAL A 1136 -8.60 -28.06 50.55
C VAL A 1136 -9.35 -27.14 49.59
N GLU A 1137 -9.03 -25.86 49.64
CA GLU A 1137 -9.39 -24.92 48.58
C GLU A 1137 -8.17 -24.63 47.71
N VAL A 1138 -8.39 -24.46 46.40
CA VAL A 1138 -7.35 -24.20 45.42
C VAL A 1138 -7.68 -22.91 44.67
N ALA A 1139 -6.79 -21.92 44.79
CA ALA A 1139 -6.88 -20.65 44.09
C ALA A 1139 -6.27 -20.77 42.68
N PHE A 1140 -7.03 -20.36 41.67
CA PHE A 1140 -6.62 -20.30 40.27
C PHE A 1140 -6.44 -18.85 39.80
N ASN A 1141 -5.61 -18.66 38.76
CA ASN A 1141 -5.55 -17.39 38.04
C ASN A 1141 -6.95 -16.98 37.54
N GLY A 1142 -7.26 -15.69 37.66
CA GLY A 1142 -8.62 -15.16 37.44
C GLY A 1142 -9.48 -15.07 38.71
N GLY A 1143 -8.94 -15.39 39.89
CA GLY A 1143 -9.61 -15.17 41.18
C GLY A 1143 -10.66 -16.23 41.55
N CYS A 1144 -10.78 -17.30 40.77
CA CYS A 1144 -11.57 -18.48 41.13
C CYS A 1144 -10.87 -19.24 42.26
N THR A 1145 -11.60 -19.54 43.33
CA THR A 1145 -11.17 -20.51 44.36
C THR A 1145 -12.10 -21.70 44.28
N SER A 1146 -11.61 -22.94 44.21
CA SER A 1146 -12.43 -24.16 44.15
C SER A 1146 -12.20 -25.04 45.37
N ARG A 1147 -13.25 -25.71 45.88
CA ARG A 1147 -13.22 -26.49 47.14
C ARG A 1147 -13.32 -28.00 46.87
N SER A 1148 -12.55 -28.81 47.61
CA SER A 1148 -12.70 -30.27 47.60
C SER A 1148 -13.97 -30.75 48.29
N ASP A 1149 -14.28 -32.04 48.16
CA ASP A 1149 -15.15 -32.71 49.13
C ASP A 1149 -14.49 -32.70 50.52
N GLU A 1150 -15.29 -32.88 51.57
CA GLU A 1150 -14.80 -33.06 52.94
C GLU A 1150 -14.26 -34.47 53.16
N TYR A 1151 -12.97 -34.56 53.43
CA TYR A 1151 -12.25 -35.77 53.78
C TYR A 1151 -12.19 -35.94 55.30
N ARG A 1152 -12.87 -36.96 55.83
CA ARG A 1152 -12.85 -37.28 57.26
C ARG A 1152 -11.57 -38.02 57.63
N TYR A 1153 -10.58 -37.29 58.14
CA TYR A 1153 -9.35 -37.89 58.64
C TYR A 1153 -9.50 -38.30 60.11
N ALA A 1154 -9.05 -39.50 60.43
CA ALA A 1154 -9.06 -40.05 61.78
C ALA A 1154 -7.62 -40.31 62.22
N LEU A 1155 -7.08 -39.48 63.11
CA LEU A 1155 -5.72 -39.65 63.60
C LEU A 1155 -5.64 -40.91 64.48
N VAL A 1156 -4.78 -41.86 64.09
CA VAL A 1156 -4.52 -43.10 64.83
C VAL A 1156 -3.17 -43.02 65.52
N ALA A 1157 -3.12 -43.40 66.80
CA ALA A 1157 -1.87 -43.55 67.53
C ALA A 1157 -1.01 -44.66 66.90
N LYS A 1158 0.20 -44.33 66.42
CA LYS A 1158 1.11 -45.29 65.77
C LYS A 1158 1.44 -46.51 66.65
N ASN A 1159 1.58 -46.28 67.96
CA ASN A 1159 1.65 -47.30 69.00
C ASN A 1159 0.59 -46.94 70.06
N PRO A 1160 -0.63 -47.52 70.03
CA PRO A 1160 -1.67 -47.20 71.00
C PRO A 1160 -1.33 -47.79 72.37
N ASP A 1161 -1.54 -47.01 73.45
CA ASP A 1161 -1.18 -47.46 74.80
C ASP A 1161 -2.15 -48.53 75.36
N THR A 1162 -1.71 -49.78 75.31
CA THR A 1162 -2.44 -50.97 75.76
C THR A 1162 -2.68 -51.04 77.27
N SER A 1163 -2.09 -50.16 78.08
CA SER A 1163 -2.43 -50.05 79.52
C SER A 1163 -3.79 -49.39 79.77
N THR A 1164 -4.43 -48.84 78.74
CA THR A 1164 -5.79 -48.29 78.79
C THR A 1164 -6.68 -48.96 77.75
N ASP A 1165 -7.93 -49.30 78.10
CA ASP A 1165 -8.80 -50.00 77.15
C ASP A 1165 -9.32 -49.13 75.99
N ILE A 1166 -8.91 -47.86 75.94
CA ILE A 1166 -9.14 -46.88 74.86
C ILE A 1166 -7.86 -46.52 74.07
N GLY A 1167 -6.68 -47.08 74.40
CA GLY A 1167 -5.44 -46.77 73.69
C GLY A 1167 -4.91 -45.33 73.88
N LEU A 1168 -5.14 -44.72 75.06
CA LEU A 1168 -4.82 -43.33 75.37
C LEU A 1168 -3.32 -43.02 75.22
N THR A 1169 -2.98 -42.39 74.11
CA THR A 1169 -1.61 -42.12 73.68
C THR A 1169 -1.38 -40.63 73.59
N LEU A 1170 -0.32 -40.16 74.27
CA LEU A 1170 0.02 -38.74 74.36
C LEU A 1170 1.37 -38.48 73.70
N PHE A 1171 1.47 -37.46 72.85
CA PHE A 1171 2.73 -37.10 72.22
C PHE A 1171 2.80 -35.63 71.75
N PRO A 1172 3.99 -34.99 71.77
CA PRO A 1172 5.19 -35.46 72.43
C PRO A 1172 5.06 -35.40 73.95
N VAL A 1173 5.74 -36.31 74.67
CA VAL A 1173 5.94 -36.24 76.12
C VAL A 1173 7.43 -36.49 76.36
N PRO A 1174 8.23 -35.47 76.78
CA PRO A 1174 7.81 -34.13 77.15
C PRO A 1174 7.16 -33.29 76.03
N ALA A 1175 6.14 -32.51 76.40
CA ALA A 1175 5.49 -31.53 75.54
C ALA A 1175 6.19 -30.18 75.67
N ILE A 1176 6.26 -29.44 74.56
CA ILE A 1176 6.79 -28.06 74.53
C ILE A 1176 5.61 -27.09 74.41
N ASN A 1177 5.25 -26.74 73.16
CA ASN A 1177 4.16 -25.80 72.88
C ASN A 1177 2.79 -26.48 72.73
N ASN A 1178 2.75 -27.76 72.36
CA ASN A 1178 1.52 -28.55 72.18
C ASN A 1178 1.68 -29.97 72.73
N LEU A 1179 0.57 -30.56 73.18
CA LEU A 1179 0.41 -31.96 73.58
C LEU A 1179 -0.76 -32.56 72.81
N ASN A 1180 -0.50 -33.51 71.91
CA ASN A 1180 -1.57 -34.27 71.24
C ASN A 1180 -2.07 -35.37 72.16
N VAL A 1181 -3.39 -35.54 72.20
CA VAL A 1181 -4.12 -36.55 72.95
C VAL A 1181 -4.88 -37.39 71.94
N VAL A 1182 -4.63 -38.70 71.88
CA VAL A 1182 -5.29 -39.62 70.94
C VAL A 1182 -5.83 -40.84 71.69
N PHE A 1183 -7.08 -41.23 71.44
CA PHE A 1183 -7.70 -42.44 71.99
C PHE A 1183 -8.89 -42.91 71.13
N VAL A 1184 -9.41 -44.11 71.39
CA VAL A 1184 -10.60 -44.66 70.73
C VAL A 1184 -11.77 -44.68 71.71
N ALA A 1185 -12.79 -43.87 71.45
CA ALA A 1185 -14.05 -43.91 72.19
C ALA A 1185 -14.89 -45.12 71.74
N LYS A 1186 -15.28 -45.99 72.66
CA LYS A 1186 -16.05 -47.21 72.35
C LYS A 1186 -17.53 -46.95 72.11
N GLU A 1187 -18.04 -45.85 72.65
CA GLU A 1187 -19.42 -45.40 72.58
C GLU A 1187 -19.44 -43.87 72.43
N ALA A 1188 -20.56 -43.32 71.97
CA ALA A 1188 -20.73 -41.87 71.87
C ALA A 1188 -21.04 -41.26 73.25
N GLY A 1189 -20.46 -40.09 73.56
CA GLY A 1189 -20.67 -39.43 74.84
C GLY A 1189 -19.78 -38.20 75.03
N THR A 1190 -19.88 -37.54 76.18
CA THR A 1190 -19.06 -36.37 76.49
C THR A 1190 -17.65 -36.80 76.93
N ALA A 1191 -16.65 -36.43 76.13
CA ALA A 1191 -15.25 -36.50 76.53
C ALA A 1191 -14.88 -35.22 77.30
N LYS A 1192 -14.41 -35.38 78.54
CA LYS A 1192 -13.81 -34.30 79.33
C LYS A 1192 -12.31 -34.55 79.49
N VAL A 1193 -11.51 -33.77 78.80
CA VAL A 1193 -10.05 -33.83 78.78
C VAL A 1193 -9.49 -32.69 79.64
N GLU A 1194 -8.67 -33.01 80.64
CA GLU A 1194 -8.14 -32.05 81.60
C GLU A 1194 -6.63 -32.24 81.78
N ILE A 1195 -5.87 -31.15 81.90
CA ILE A 1195 -4.50 -31.20 82.45
C ILE A 1195 -4.61 -30.74 83.90
N ILE A 1196 -4.24 -31.60 84.85
CA ILE A 1196 -4.18 -31.29 86.28
C ILE A 1196 -2.73 -31.27 86.78
N THR A 1197 -2.46 -30.43 87.77
CA THR A 1197 -1.22 -30.44 88.55
C THR A 1197 -1.11 -31.70 89.40
N THR A 1198 0.08 -31.97 89.96
CA THR A 1198 0.30 -33.05 90.93
C THR A 1198 -0.52 -32.89 92.22
N SER A 1199 -0.98 -31.68 92.55
CA SER A 1199 -1.93 -31.38 93.63
C SER A 1199 -3.40 -31.44 93.21
N GLY A 1200 -3.70 -31.92 92.00
CA GLY A 1200 -5.06 -32.15 91.50
C GLY A 1200 -5.78 -30.93 90.91
N GLN A 1201 -5.19 -29.74 90.97
CA GLN A 1201 -5.81 -28.52 90.43
C GLN A 1201 -5.74 -28.50 88.89
N PRO A 1202 -6.86 -28.28 88.17
CA PRO A 1202 -6.89 -28.20 86.71
C PRO A 1202 -6.27 -26.89 86.19
N VAL A 1203 -5.38 -27.01 85.20
CA VAL A 1203 -4.74 -25.91 84.45
C VAL A 1203 -5.14 -25.91 82.96
N TYR A 1204 -5.96 -26.88 82.55
CA TYR A 1204 -6.68 -26.93 81.28
C TYR A 1204 -7.88 -27.87 81.46
N THR A 1205 -9.04 -27.52 80.90
CA THR A 1205 -10.23 -28.38 80.83
C THR A 1205 -10.96 -28.11 79.52
N GLN A 1206 -11.20 -29.16 78.73
CA GLN A 1206 -12.03 -29.17 77.52
C GLN A 1206 -13.10 -30.26 77.68
N SER A 1207 -14.38 -29.90 77.58
CA SER A 1207 -15.50 -30.84 77.51
C SER A 1207 -16.16 -30.75 76.14
N GLN A 1208 -16.33 -31.88 75.44
CA GLN A 1208 -17.07 -31.92 74.17
C GLN A 1208 -17.71 -33.28 73.94
N SER A 1209 -18.89 -33.28 73.30
CA SER A 1209 -19.56 -34.50 72.87
C SER A 1209 -18.84 -35.09 71.66
N ILE A 1210 -18.52 -36.39 71.72
CA ILE A 1210 -17.84 -37.12 70.66
C ILE A 1210 -18.62 -38.38 70.29
N SER A 1211 -18.49 -38.80 69.03
CA SER A 1211 -18.99 -40.10 68.56
C SER A 1211 -18.09 -41.25 69.00
N ALA A 1212 -18.60 -42.48 68.94
CA ALA A 1212 -17.76 -43.68 68.98
C ALA A 1212 -16.77 -43.65 67.79
N GLY A 1213 -15.51 -44.03 68.03
CA GLY A 1213 -14.43 -44.03 67.04
C GLY A 1213 -13.14 -43.35 67.53
N ASN A 1214 -12.22 -43.09 66.59
CA ASN A 1214 -10.91 -42.50 66.87
C ASN A 1214 -11.02 -41.01 67.18
N PHE A 1215 -10.78 -40.65 68.43
CA PHE A 1215 -10.75 -39.27 68.90
C PHE A 1215 -9.32 -38.73 69.01
N SER A 1216 -9.13 -37.46 68.67
CA SER A 1216 -7.94 -36.73 69.09
C SER A 1216 -8.19 -35.22 69.26
N THR A 1217 -7.30 -34.57 70.03
CA THR A 1217 -7.22 -33.12 70.20
C THR A 1217 -5.76 -32.70 70.42
N SER A 1218 -5.39 -31.48 70.08
CA SER A 1218 -4.08 -30.91 70.38
C SER A 1218 -4.24 -29.79 71.42
N ILE A 1219 -3.70 -30.02 72.62
CA ILE A 1219 -3.76 -29.05 73.72
C ILE A 1219 -2.54 -28.16 73.63
N ASN A 1220 -2.75 -26.86 73.45
CA ASN A 1220 -1.67 -25.88 73.53
C ASN A 1220 -1.17 -25.77 74.98
N THR A 1221 0.09 -26.14 75.20
CA THR A 1221 0.78 -26.16 76.50
C THR A 1221 1.68 -24.94 76.75
N SER A 1222 1.78 -24.02 75.78
CA SER A 1222 2.70 -22.87 75.85
C SER A 1222 2.44 -21.91 77.02
N ARG A 1223 1.23 -21.92 77.60
CA ARG A 1223 0.82 -21.04 78.72
C ARG A 1223 1.01 -21.68 80.10
N GLN A 1224 1.13 -23.00 80.19
CA GLN A 1224 1.41 -23.74 81.41
C GLN A 1224 2.91 -23.60 81.76
N LEU A 1225 3.29 -23.81 83.02
CA LEU A 1225 4.71 -23.74 83.43
C LEU A 1225 5.44 -25.06 83.11
N PRO A 1226 6.78 -25.07 83.00
CA PRO A 1226 7.53 -26.32 82.96
C PRO A 1226 7.27 -27.14 84.23
N GLY A 1227 7.03 -28.44 84.10
CA GLY A 1227 6.72 -29.31 85.24
C GLY A 1227 6.11 -30.66 84.88
N THR A 1228 5.86 -31.49 85.91
CA THR A 1228 5.06 -32.71 85.79
C THR A 1228 3.58 -32.40 86.02
N TYR A 1229 2.75 -32.87 85.10
CA TYR A 1229 1.29 -32.78 85.15
C TYR A 1229 0.69 -34.18 84.95
N VAL A 1230 -0.63 -34.30 85.14
CA VAL A 1230 -1.40 -35.48 84.73
C VAL A 1230 -2.44 -35.02 83.73
N LEU A 1231 -2.48 -35.64 82.55
CA LEU A 1231 -3.66 -35.56 81.71
C LEU A 1231 -4.69 -36.55 82.26
N LYS A 1232 -5.92 -36.08 82.46
CA LYS A 1232 -7.09 -36.87 82.84
C LYS A 1232 -8.10 -36.82 81.71
N VAL A 1233 -8.61 -37.97 81.28
CA VAL A 1233 -9.68 -38.11 80.28
C VAL A 1233 -10.85 -38.82 80.95
N THR A 1234 -12.01 -38.17 80.99
CA THR A 1234 -13.26 -38.76 81.49
C THR A 1234 -14.19 -39.03 80.32
N LEU A 1235 -14.70 -40.26 80.21
CA LEU A 1235 -15.57 -40.76 79.15
C LEU A 1235 -16.66 -41.61 79.78
N GLY A 1236 -17.91 -41.14 79.76
CA GLY A 1236 -18.98 -41.75 80.54
C GLY A 1236 -18.60 -41.87 82.02
N ASN A 1237 -18.72 -43.06 82.57
CA ASN A 1237 -18.36 -43.36 83.97
C ASN A 1237 -16.88 -43.73 84.17
N LYS A 1238 -16.06 -43.78 83.12
CA LYS A 1238 -14.63 -44.15 83.20
C LYS A 1238 -13.71 -42.92 83.20
N VAL A 1239 -12.64 -43.01 83.99
CA VAL A 1239 -11.55 -42.02 84.03
C VAL A 1239 -10.24 -42.72 83.69
N TYR A 1240 -9.51 -42.14 82.75
CA TYR A 1240 -8.17 -42.54 82.34
C TYR A 1240 -7.20 -41.41 82.69
N SER A 1241 -5.97 -41.74 83.08
CA SER A 1241 -4.98 -40.75 83.48
C SER A 1241 -3.58 -41.13 83.01
N LYS A 1242 -2.80 -40.12 82.57
CA LYS A 1242 -1.45 -40.28 82.03
C LYS A 1242 -0.54 -39.18 82.56
N LYS A 1243 0.68 -39.52 82.97
CA LYS A 1243 1.71 -38.53 83.29
C LYS A 1243 2.07 -37.73 82.03
N VAL A 1244 2.07 -36.41 82.15
CA VAL A 1244 2.59 -35.46 81.18
C VAL A 1244 3.79 -34.76 81.80
N ILE A 1245 4.78 -34.43 80.99
CA ILE A 1245 5.87 -33.52 81.36
C ILE A 1245 5.78 -32.37 80.37
N ILE A 1246 5.72 -31.13 80.86
CA ILE A 1246 5.82 -29.92 80.04
C ILE A 1246 7.22 -29.33 80.26
N VAL A 1247 7.91 -28.98 79.19
CA VAL A 1247 9.22 -28.33 79.18
C VAL A 1247 9.15 -27.09 78.26
N LYS A 1248 10.11 -26.17 78.41
CA LYS A 1248 10.27 -24.98 77.57
C LYS A 1248 11.75 -24.74 77.31
#